data_AF-A0A336N384-F1
#
_entry.id   AF-A0A336N384-F1
#
_cell.length_a   1.000
_cell.length_b   1.000
_cell.length_c   1.000
_cell.angle_alpha   90.00
_cell.angle_beta   90.00
_cell.angle_gamma   90.00
#
_symmetry.space_group_name_H-M   'P 1'
#
loop_
_entity.id
_entity.type
_entity.pdbx_description
1 polymer ?
#
loop_
_entity_poly.entity_id
_entity_poly.type
_entity_poly.pdbx_seq_one_letter_code
_entity_poly.pdbx_strand_id
1 'polypeptide(L)'
;MKILQSTLKLTALFILALGATDIIVTNHPRCTEMAKNYILNHNVTPPELAIIISVCEGIVNPQYSGFGGGFLATIFNGYCANYNIDPTRVVNAREKAPSNFVPNAGEFSEIGVPGTLKGFSMLYDMSQRMRACGVDPKLEWKDLFTENIKLAETGWNETPHYKKNWHELGNAPHPFISIAQGKIKNEKLANTLRDIANEGPYSSLYRPNGFFHRTVMNELRSVNSQISSNDILAYDVPARYADKNLCFNYTIIGSDLPGSGASFVLGCKIVEAAYGTLQTLTREERTLFMYHVLRYMYSLKPHLKSANVQNVLQRIYGDASKIANYILNSFDKPWSTEPIKKFGSFVIHENVRHKREHGTTNIVIRRGKFAVTMTSTINYAWGSKLSSSLGFFYNNQLKDFDDVGSPNEPRPNSTPQSSTSAMILYSKKLNPVLQIGAAGGSKMIGSIFNTFFNYIVNNMTLVNANNAPRCMPFYRNKVESVYCEKEISRALKNKFKDIGKKIVYATERFGGVTASSTFRKKPEAAFDERRDGSVYINPNSNFEASVMQSRPGPIAAPINRTPNSRPIISNRQGHSLDHDTNTNNPAVWPSLGFVKVFPPRLTSNTASALLRMVLLAVTAPMSSLKISRGVRSSEYRIVADVEDCGTFPGLGPFGVPVSSKSFN
;
A
#
# COMPACT_ATOMS: atom_id res chain seq x y z
N MET A 1 35.01 27.63 23.48
CA MET A 1 34.81 26.92 22.19
C MET A 1 34.45 25.43 22.33
N LYS A 2 35.25 24.56 22.97
CA LYS A 2 34.99 23.09 22.97
C LYS A 2 33.59 22.65 23.48
N ILE A 3 33.00 23.36 24.44
CA ILE A 3 31.65 23.06 24.99
C ILE A 3 30.51 23.45 24.02
N LEU A 4 30.73 24.42 23.13
CA LEU A 4 29.75 24.80 22.09
C LEU A 4 29.69 23.76 20.96
N GLN A 5 30.82 23.12 20.64
CA GLN A 5 30.87 22.08 19.60
C GLN A 5 30.26 20.75 20.06
N SER A 6 30.36 20.38 21.35
CA SER A 6 29.70 19.18 21.88
C SER A 6 28.18 19.33 21.95
N THR A 7 27.69 20.50 22.35
CA THR A 7 26.25 20.82 22.40
C THR A 7 25.61 20.93 21.01
N LEU A 8 26.32 21.49 20.01
CA LEU A 8 25.85 21.44 18.61
C LEU A 8 25.83 20.01 18.05
N LYS A 9 26.82 19.16 18.36
CA LYS A 9 26.80 17.75 17.92
C LYS A 9 25.67 16.95 18.58
N LEU A 10 25.38 17.17 19.87
CA LEU A 10 24.29 16.49 20.55
C LEU A 10 22.91 16.90 20.02
N THR A 11 22.71 18.19 19.74
CA THR A 11 21.45 18.67 19.13
C THR A 11 21.32 18.26 17.66
N ALA A 12 22.42 18.22 16.89
CA ALA A 12 22.41 17.67 15.53
C ALA A 12 22.03 16.18 15.52
N LEU A 13 22.59 15.34 16.41
CA LEU A 13 22.19 13.94 16.52
C LEU A 13 20.71 13.78 16.89
N PHE A 14 20.18 14.59 17.82
CA PHE A 14 18.76 14.54 18.19
C PHE A 14 17.80 15.03 17.10
N ILE A 15 18.26 15.92 16.20
CA ILE A 15 17.46 16.40 15.07
C ILE A 15 17.52 15.42 13.88
N LEU A 16 18.65 14.73 13.67
CA LEU A 16 18.80 13.68 12.66
C LEU A 16 18.00 12.39 13.02
N ALA A 17 17.97 12.01 14.30
CA ALA A 17 17.24 10.83 14.79
C ALA A 17 15.71 10.85 14.59
N LEU A 18 15.14 11.96 14.12
CA LEU A 18 13.71 12.13 13.84
C LEU A 18 13.34 12.01 12.34
N GLY A 19 14.34 11.88 11.46
CA GLY A 19 14.14 11.93 10.00
C GLY A 19 14.01 10.56 9.32
N ALA A 20 14.83 9.59 9.73
CA ALA A 20 14.94 8.30 9.07
C ALA A 20 14.59 7.16 10.04
N THR A 21 13.56 6.39 9.69
CA THR A 21 13.20 5.16 10.41
C THR A 21 12.69 4.16 9.39
N ASP A 22 13.29 2.96 9.38
CA ASP A 22 12.68 1.83 8.67
C ASP A 22 11.59 1.23 9.56
N ILE A 23 10.39 1.04 9.02
CA ILE A 23 9.31 0.36 9.72
C ILE A 23 8.71 -0.70 8.79
N ILE A 24 8.74 -1.95 9.22
CA ILE A 24 8.16 -3.09 8.50
C ILE A 24 7.08 -3.71 9.38
N VAL A 25 5.94 -4.05 8.78
CA VAL A 25 4.84 -4.78 9.42
C VAL A 25 4.35 -5.87 8.49
N THR A 26 4.24 -7.08 9.01
CA THR A 26 3.82 -8.29 8.26
C THR A 26 2.89 -9.15 9.09
N ASN A 27 2.25 -10.14 8.45
CA ASN A 27 1.33 -11.11 9.05
C ASN A 27 2.06 -12.39 9.50
N HIS A 28 3.40 -12.42 9.49
CA HIS A 28 4.16 -13.55 10.00
C HIS A 28 5.58 -13.16 10.49
N PRO A 29 6.01 -13.60 11.69
CA PRO A 29 7.34 -13.27 12.24
C PRO A 29 8.52 -13.57 11.30
N ARG A 30 8.50 -14.69 10.57
CA ARG A 30 9.58 -15.04 9.61
C ARG A 30 9.73 -14.03 8.48
N CYS A 31 8.64 -13.40 8.04
CA CYS A 31 8.71 -12.40 6.96
C CYS A 31 9.23 -11.05 7.48
N THR A 32 9.01 -10.74 8.76
CA THR A 32 9.66 -9.60 9.44
C THR A 32 11.16 -9.85 9.65
N GLU A 33 11.53 -11.06 10.07
CA GLU A 33 12.92 -11.49 10.24
C GLU A 33 13.69 -11.46 8.91
N MET A 34 13.11 -12.01 7.84
CA MET A 34 13.65 -11.95 6.48
C MET A 34 13.80 -10.49 6.03
N ALA A 35 12.77 -9.65 6.22
CA ALA A 35 12.84 -8.23 5.87
C ALA A 35 13.96 -7.49 6.62
N LYS A 36 14.12 -7.75 7.92
CA LYS A 36 15.22 -7.22 8.74
C LYS A 36 16.57 -7.66 8.20
N ASN A 37 16.74 -8.94 7.84
CA ASN A 37 17.98 -9.45 7.24
C ASN A 37 18.33 -8.70 5.96
N TYR A 38 17.36 -8.57 5.04
CA TYR A 38 17.55 -7.80 3.82
C TYR A 38 17.88 -6.32 4.11
N ILE A 39 17.17 -5.63 5.01
CA ILE A 39 17.43 -4.22 5.36
C ILE A 39 18.84 -3.98 5.93
N LEU A 40 19.34 -4.90 6.76
CA LEU A 40 20.62 -4.74 7.46
C LEU A 40 21.82 -5.07 6.56
N ASN A 41 21.70 -6.09 5.72
CA ASN A 41 22.81 -6.62 4.92
C ASN A 41 22.78 -6.15 3.46
N HIS A 42 21.66 -5.61 2.99
CA HIS A 42 21.47 -5.16 1.61
C HIS A 42 20.73 -3.80 1.61
N ASN A 43 21.16 -2.83 0.80
CA ASN A 43 20.43 -1.55 0.71
C ASN A 43 19.18 -1.66 -0.20
N VAL A 44 18.29 -2.58 0.16
CA VAL A 44 17.12 -3.00 -0.61
C VAL A 44 16.07 -1.90 -0.74
N THR A 45 15.50 -1.70 -1.94
CA THR A 45 14.45 -0.70 -2.12
C THR A 45 13.11 -1.19 -1.56
N PRO A 46 12.17 -0.30 -1.19
CA PRO A 46 10.84 -0.74 -0.74
C PRO A 46 10.04 -1.60 -1.74
N PRO A 47 10.10 -1.40 -3.08
CA PRO A 47 9.50 -2.33 -4.03
C PRO A 47 10.17 -3.71 -4.08
N GLU A 48 11.51 -3.77 -4.05
CA GLU A 48 12.24 -5.06 -3.94
C GLU A 48 11.86 -5.80 -2.67
N LEU A 49 11.81 -5.08 -1.55
CA LEU A 49 11.41 -5.62 -0.26
C LEU A 49 9.93 -6.05 -0.24
N ALA A 50 9.04 -5.37 -0.98
CA ALA A 50 7.65 -5.79 -1.15
C ALA A 50 7.53 -7.13 -1.88
N ILE A 51 8.37 -7.38 -2.90
CA ILE A 51 8.44 -8.68 -3.57
C ILE A 51 8.92 -9.76 -2.57
N ILE A 52 10.06 -9.53 -1.92
CA ILE A 52 10.66 -10.45 -0.94
C ILE A 52 9.65 -10.85 0.14
N ILE A 53 8.99 -9.87 0.76
CA ILE A 53 8.03 -10.11 1.84
C ILE A 53 6.75 -10.77 1.30
N SER A 54 6.24 -10.37 0.14
CA SER A 54 5.00 -10.95 -0.41
C SER A 54 5.18 -12.40 -0.86
N VAL A 55 6.38 -12.79 -1.30
CA VAL A 55 6.73 -14.20 -1.54
C VAL A 55 6.76 -14.96 -0.21
N CYS A 56 7.40 -14.41 0.82
CA CYS A 56 7.41 -15.02 2.16
C CYS A 56 6.00 -15.22 2.72
N GLU A 57 5.13 -14.21 2.61
CA GLU A 57 3.71 -14.29 2.99
C GLU A 57 2.98 -15.37 2.18
N GLY A 58 3.31 -15.55 0.89
CA GLY A 58 2.79 -16.66 0.08
C GLY A 58 3.28 -18.05 0.49
N ILE A 59 4.48 -18.15 1.08
CA ILE A 59 5.03 -19.41 1.61
C ILE A 59 4.38 -19.76 2.94
N VAL A 60 4.30 -18.82 3.89
CA VAL A 60 3.89 -19.08 5.29
C VAL A 60 2.39 -18.88 5.54
N ASN A 61 1.71 -18.09 4.69
CA ASN A 61 0.27 -17.90 4.67
C ASN A 61 -0.34 -18.31 3.29
N PRO A 62 -0.07 -19.55 2.79
CA PRO A 62 -0.51 -20.03 1.48
C PRO A 62 -2.04 -20.13 1.35
N GLN A 63 -2.75 -20.14 2.49
CA GLN A 63 -4.21 -20.05 2.54
C GLN A 63 -4.77 -18.68 2.14
N TYR A 64 -3.95 -17.63 2.08
CA TYR A 64 -4.42 -16.25 1.84
C TYR A 64 -3.77 -15.55 0.66
N SER A 65 -2.55 -15.90 0.26
CA SER A 65 -1.85 -15.24 -0.85
C SER A 65 -0.88 -16.20 -1.54
N GLY A 66 -0.56 -15.94 -2.81
CA GLY A 66 0.40 -16.75 -3.57
C GLY A 66 0.45 -16.37 -5.06
N PHE A 67 1.24 -17.11 -5.84
CA PHE A 67 1.43 -16.84 -7.27
C PHE A 67 0.16 -17.04 -8.12
N GLY A 68 -0.76 -17.90 -7.67
CA GLY A 68 -2.05 -18.12 -8.33
C GLY A 68 -3.11 -17.04 -8.11
N GLY A 69 -2.77 -15.90 -7.51
CA GLY A 69 -3.68 -14.77 -7.26
C GLY A 69 -3.13 -13.42 -7.70
N GLY A 70 -3.40 -12.38 -6.92
CA GLY A 70 -3.07 -10.98 -7.27
C GLY A 70 -2.88 -10.06 -6.07
N PHE A 71 -2.59 -8.79 -6.34
CA PHE A 71 -2.42 -7.76 -5.31
C PHE A 71 -2.77 -6.33 -5.78
N LEU A 72 -3.03 -5.45 -4.82
CA LEU A 72 -3.05 -4.00 -5.02
C LEU A 72 -2.01 -3.34 -4.10
N ALA A 73 -1.15 -2.49 -4.66
CA ALA A 73 -0.11 -1.78 -3.92
C ALA A 73 -0.20 -0.27 -4.10
N THR A 74 -0.15 0.46 -2.99
CA THR A 74 -0.03 1.92 -2.94
C THR A 74 1.40 2.28 -2.57
N ILE A 75 2.03 3.13 -3.37
CA ILE A 75 3.48 3.39 -3.32
C ILE A 75 3.69 4.90 -3.28
N PHE A 76 4.53 5.36 -2.35
CA PHE A 76 4.95 6.75 -2.23
C PHE A 76 6.47 6.82 -2.12
N ASN A 77 7.13 7.52 -3.05
CA ASN A 77 8.56 7.82 -2.98
C ASN A 77 8.78 9.34 -2.93
N GLY A 78 8.86 9.89 -1.72
CA GLY A 78 9.04 11.33 -1.50
C GLY A 78 10.38 11.91 -1.99
N TYR A 79 11.34 11.07 -2.40
CA TYR A 79 12.59 11.53 -3.02
C TYR A 79 12.39 11.95 -4.49
N CYS A 80 11.42 11.36 -5.21
CA CYS A 80 11.12 11.69 -6.61
C CYS A 80 10.73 13.15 -6.82
N ALA A 81 10.10 13.77 -5.82
CA ALA A 81 9.69 15.16 -5.86
C ALA A 81 10.87 16.16 -5.87
N ASN A 82 12.08 15.74 -5.46
CA ASN A 82 13.30 16.55 -5.64
C ASN A 82 13.69 16.70 -7.12
N TYR A 83 13.15 15.82 -7.99
CA TYR A 83 13.43 15.74 -9.43
C TYR A 83 12.20 16.08 -10.28
N ASN A 84 11.19 16.77 -9.69
CA ASN A 84 9.90 17.07 -10.31
C ASN A 84 9.09 15.84 -10.80
N ILE A 85 9.44 14.64 -10.34
CA ILE A 85 8.70 13.40 -10.64
C ILE A 85 7.62 13.22 -9.58
N ASP A 86 6.38 13.00 -10.00
CA ASP A 86 5.26 12.73 -9.08
C ASP A 86 5.58 11.49 -8.22
N PRO A 87 5.59 11.65 -6.88
CA PRO A 87 6.06 10.63 -5.95
C PRO A 87 5.08 9.46 -5.75
N THR A 88 3.87 9.52 -6.32
CA THR A 88 2.80 8.55 -6.02
C THR A 88 2.63 7.51 -7.13
N ARG A 89 2.39 6.24 -6.78
CA ARG A 89 1.92 5.20 -7.71
C ARG A 89 0.90 4.27 -7.04
N VAL A 90 -0.01 3.74 -7.85
CA VAL A 90 -0.80 2.54 -7.53
C VAL A 90 -0.45 1.47 -8.57
N VAL A 91 -0.12 0.27 -8.10
CA VAL A 91 0.10 -0.92 -8.93
C VAL A 91 -1.10 -1.84 -8.74
N ASN A 92 -1.76 -2.19 -9.84
CA ASN A 92 -2.96 -3.02 -9.84
C ASN A 92 -2.70 -4.34 -10.55
N ALA A 93 -2.31 -5.36 -9.77
CA ALA A 93 -2.13 -6.74 -10.23
C ALA A 93 -3.35 -7.60 -9.84
N ARG A 94 -4.56 -7.04 -9.94
CA ARG A 94 -5.83 -7.74 -9.67
C ARG A 94 -6.13 -8.72 -10.80
N GLU A 95 -6.67 -9.87 -10.42
CA GLU A 95 -7.03 -10.93 -11.34
C GLU A 95 -8.18 -10.49 -12.28
N LYS A 96 -8.10 -10.91 -13.54
CA LYS A 96 -9.00 -10.49 -14.62
C LYS A 96 -9.89 -11.64 -15.07
N ALA A 97 -11.14 -11.34 -15.40
CA ALA A 97 -12.04 -12.29 -16.05
C ALA A 97 -11.55 -12.65 -17.47
N PRO A 98 -11.69 -13.92 -17.91
CA PRO A 98 -11.45 -14.33 -19.29
C PRO A 98 -12.20 -13.50 -20.34
N SER A 99 -11.73 -13.52 -21.58
CA SER A 99 -12.35 -12.86 -22.73
C SER A 99 -13.66 -13.50 -23.19
N ASN A 100 -13.91 -14.76 -22.82
CA ASN A 100 -15.15 -15.51 -23.04
C ASN A 100 -15.94 -15.75 -21.74
N PHE A 101 -15.67 -14.99 -20.67
CA PHE A 101 -16.17 -15.29 -19.32
C PHE A 101 -17.71 -15.32 -19.21
N VAL A 102 -18.23 -16.49 -18.89
CA VAL A 102 -19.61 -16.75 -18.46
C VAL A 102 -19.62 -17.01 -16.94
N PRO A 103 -20.40 -16.26 -16.13
CA PRO A 103 -20.47 -16.49 -14.69
C PRO A 103 -21.15 -17.83 -14.36
N ASN A 104 -20.66 -18.52 -13.33
CA ASN A 104 -21.18 -19.81 -12.84
C ASN A 104 -21.11 -20.97 -13.86
N ALA A 105 -20.23 -20.90 -14.86
CA ALA A 105 -20.11 -21.93 -15.91
C ALA A 105 -19.53 -23.29 -15.44
N GLY A 106 -19.16 -23.43 -14.16
CA GLY A 106 -18.57 -24.64 -13.58
C GLY A 106 -17.84 -24.37 -12.27
N GLU A 107 -17.39 -25.42 -11.57
CA GLU A 107 -16.74 -25.34 -10.25
C GLU A 107 -15.53 -24.38 -10.24
N PHE A 108 -14.69 -24.43 -11.27
CA PHE A 108 -13.49 -23.61 -11.41
C PHE A 108 -13.68 -22.40 -12.35
N SER A 109 -14.93 -22.04 -12.66
CA SER A 109 -15.25 -20.88 -13.49
C SER A 109 -14.88 -19.54 -12.83
N GLU A 110 -14.68 -19.53 -11.51
CA GLU A 110 -14.40 -18.32 -10.72
C GLU A 110 -12.89 -18.04 -10.52
N ILE A 111 -12.01 -18.84 -11.13
CA ILE A 111 -10.58 -18.54 -11.21
C ILE A 111 -10.39 -17.36 -12.18
N GLY A 112 -9.80 -16.26 -11.71
CA GLY A 112 -9.35 -15.16 -12.56
C GLY A 112 -7.90 -15.36 -13.02
N VAL A 113 -7.51 -14.70 -14.11
CA VAL A 113 -6.12 -14.74 -14.62
C VAL A 113 -5.16 -14.25 -13.54
N PRO A 114 -4.18 -15.07 -13.07
CA PRO A 114 -3.28 -14.69 -11.99
C PRO A 114 -2.37 -13.50 -12.35
N GLY A 115 -2.27 -12.53 -11.44
CA GLY A 115 -1.53 -11.29 -11.63
C GLY A 115 -0.22 -11.17 -10.86
N THR A 116 -0.01 -11.95 -9.79
CA THR A 116 1.09 -11.78 -8.83
C THR A 116 2.48 -11.70 -9.50
N LEU A 117 2.81 -12.63 -10.41
CA LEU A 117 4.13 -12.64 -11.06
C LEU A 117 4.36 -11.44 -11.98
N LYS A 118 3.36 -11.05 -12.79
CA LYS A 118 3.41 -9.84 -13.61
C LYS A 118 3.54 -8.58 -12.73
N GLY A 119 2.87 -8.60 -11.58
CA GLY A 119 2.95 -7.53 -10.58
C GLY A 119 4.33 -7.40 -9.95
N PHE A 120 5.01 -8.50 -9.64
CA PHE A 120 6.38 -8.47 -9.16
C PHE A 120 7.36 -7.97 -10.23
N SER A 121 7.15 -8.32 -11.51
CA SER A 121 7.89 -7.69 -12.62
C SER A 121 7.71 -6.17 -12.64
N MET A 122 6.49 -5.67 -12.47
CA MET A 122 6.21 -4.22 -12.42
C MET A 122 6.87 -3.56 -11.19
N LEU A 123 6.82 -4.17 -10.01
CA LEU A 123 7.50 -3.65 -8.81
C LEU A 123 9.03 -3.61 -8.98
N TYR A 124 9.61 -4.60 -9.66
CA TYR A 124 11.04 -4.64 -9.95
C TYR A 124 11.43 -3.59 -10.99
N ASP A 125 10.70 -3.48 -12.10
CA ASP A 125 10.90 -2.42 -13.12
C ASP A 125 10.76 -1.02 -12.50
N MET A 126 9.83 -0.84 -11.56
CA MET A 126 9.70 0.37 -10.76
C MET A 126 10.94 0.62 -9.88
N SER A 127 11.48 -0.40 -9.20
CA SER A 127 12.75 -0.30 -8.46
C SER A 127 13.89 0.17 -9.37
N GLN A 128 14.03 -0.45 -10.55
CA GLN A 128 15.09 -0.10 -11.50
C GLN A 128 14.98 1.35 -12.00
N ARG A 129 13.76 1.84 -12.22
CA ARG A 129 13.49 3.23 -12.64
C ARG A 129 13.69 4.27 -11.54
N MET A 130 13.77 3.87 -10.26
CA MET A 130 13.91 4.82 -9.14
C MET A 130 15.30 5.45 -9.00
N ARG A 131 16.28 5.04 -9.81
CA ARG A 131 17.53 5.79 -10.03
C ARG A 131 17.26 7.22 -10.47
N ALA A 132 16.20 7.46 -11.25
CA ALA A 132 15.74 8.81 -11.64
C ALA A 132 15.25 9.67 -10.45
N CYS A 133 15.02 9.05 -9.29
CA CYS A 133 14.68 9.71 -8.02
C CYS A 133 15.84 9.69 -7.02
N GLY A 134 17.07 9.38 -7.46
CA GLY A 134 18.25 9.23 -6.60
C GLY A 134 18.26 7.97 -5.72
N VAL A 135 17.38 7.00 -5.95
CA VAL A 135 17.32 5.76 -5.16
C VAL A 135 17.89 4.61 -6.00
N ASP A 136 19.09 4.17 -5.65
CA ASP A 136 19.76 3.07 -6.36
C ASP A 136 19.20 1.69 -5.92
N PRO A 137 18.70 0.87 -6.85
CA PRO A 137 18.47 -0.56 -6.62
C PRO A 137 19.82 -1.28 -6.45
N LYS A 138 19.84 -2.33 -5.62
CA LYS A 138 21.08 -3.07 -5.32
C LYS A 138 20.97 -4.60 -5.47
N LEU A 139 19.78 -5.14 -5.64
CA LEU A 139 19.56 -6.59 -5.80
C LEU A 139 19.26 -6.94 -7.25
N GLU A 140 19.87 -8.00 -7.76
CA GLU A 140 19.41 -8.61 -9.00
C GLU A 140 18.11 -9.39 -8.73
N TRP A 141 17.31 -9.63 -9.77
CA TRP A 141 16.02 -10.32 -9.66
C TRP A 141 16.12 -11.64 -8.87
N LYS A 142 17.15 -12.45 -9.15
CA LYS A 142 17.39 -13.74 -8.47
C LYS A 142 17.57 -13.60 -6.95
N ASP A 143 18.21 -12.51 -6.50
CA ASP A 143 18.58 -12.30 -5.11
C ASP A 143 17.37 -11.99 -4.21
N LEU A 144 16.24 -11.60 -4.82
CA LEU A 144 14.94 -11.41 -4.15
C LEU A 144 14.32 -12.72 -3.66
N PHE A 145 14.77 -13.86 -4.18
CA PHE A 145 14.19 -15.17 -3.90
C PHE A 145 15.07 -16.07 -3.03
N THR A 146 16.35 -15.73 -2.81
CA THR A 146 17.34 -16.58 -2.10
C THR A 146 16.84 -17.09 -0.74
N GLU A 147 16.46 -16.21 0.19
CA GLU A 147 15.95 -16.63 1.50
C GLU A 147 14.53 -17.22 1.42
N ASN A 148 13.76 -16.89 0.39
CA ASN A 148 12.43 -17.47 0.15
C ASN A 148 12.50 -18.94 -0.29
N ILE A 149 13.41 -19.27 -1.22
CA ILE A 149 13.70 -20.66 -1.64
C ILE A 149 14.09 -21.48 -0.41
N LYS A 150 15.08 -21.01 0.35
CA LYS A 150 15.56 -21.65 1.58
C LYS A 150 14.47 -21.82 2.63
N LEU A 151 13.57 -20.85 2.81
CA LEU A 151 12.42 -20.95 3.72
C LEU A 151 11.45 -22.06 3.29
N ALA A 152 11.16 -22.18 1.99
CA ALA A 152 10.26 -23.21 1.47
C ALA A 152 10.82 -24.64 1.63
N GLU A 153 12.15 -24.82 1.56
CA GLU A 153 12.83 -26.12 1.74
C GLU A 153 13.07 -26.51 3.20
N THR A 154 13.59 -25.57 3.99
CA THR A 154 13.96 -25.82 5.39
C THR A 154 12.77 -25.79 6.34
N GLY A 155 11.68 -25.15 5.90
CA GLY A 155 10.38 -25.11 6.55
C GLY A 155 10.25 -24.12 7.70
N TRP A 156 9.00 -23.78 8.01
CA TRP A 156 8.62 -22.88 9.12
C TRP A 156 7.77 -23.63 10.15
N ASN A 157 7.66 -23.04 11.34
CA ASN A 157 6.85 -23.60 12.42
C ASN A 157 5.37 -23.26 12.18
N GLU A 158 4.47 -24.21 12.47
CA GLU A 158 3.02 -23.95 12.45
C GLU A 158 2.64 -22.84 13.44
N THR A 159 1.73 -21.94 13.02
CA THR A 159 1.14 -20.93 13.89
C THR A 159 -0.29 -21.29 14.31
N PRO A 160 -0.82 -20.75 15.43
CA PRO A 160 -2.21 -20.96 15.82
C PRO A 160 -3.23 -20.50 14.77
N HIS A 161 -2.90 -19.49 13.96
CA HIS A 161 -3.78 -19.06 12.87
C HIS A 161 -3.75 -20.04 11.70
N TYR A 162 -2.57 -20.51 11.30
CA TYR A 162 -2.41 -21.49 10.23
C TYR A 162 -3.20 -22.76 10.55
N LYS A 163 -2.99 -23.32 11.76
CA LYS A 163 -3.65 -24.53 12.26
C LYS A 163 -5.18 -24.46 12.16
N LYS A 164 -5.77 -23.29 12.47
CA LYS A 164 -7.22 -23.10 12.36
C LYS A 164 -7.72 -23.24 10.91
N ASN A 165 -7.02 -22.63 9.95
CA ASN A 165 -7.42 -22.67 8.54
C ASN A 165 -7.09 -24.01 7.86
N TRP A 166 -6.11 -24.77 8.39
CA TRP A 166 -5.73 -26.09 7.87
C TRP A 166 -6.91 -27.05 7.84
N HIS A 167 -7.71 -27.09 8.91
CA HIS A 167 -8.92 -27.92 8.99
C HIS A 167 -10.01 -27.53 7.98
N GLU A 168 -10.00 -26.31 7.41
CA GLU A 168 -10.98 -25.87 6.40
C GLU A 168 -10.72 -26.46 4.99
N LEU A 169 -9.56 -27.09 4.77
CA LEU A 169 -9.30 -27.85 3.54
C LEU A 169 -9.92 -29.26 3.55
N GLY A 170 -10.22 -29.81 4.73
CA GLY A 170 -10.71 -31.19 4.90
C GLY A 170 -9.62 -32.24 4.70
N ASN A 171 -10.01 -33.48 4.39
CA ASN A 171 -9.08 -34.60 4.16
C ASN A 171 -8.41 -34.59 2.77
N ALA A 172 -8.45 -33.47 2.04
CA ALA A 172 -7.79 -33.37 0.75
C ALA A 172 -6.26 -33.43 0.95
N PRO A 173 -5.54 -34.38 0.33
CA PRO A 173 -4.09 -34.43 0.46
C PRO A 173 -3.48 -33.16 -0.15
N HIS A 174 -2.74 -32.39 0.64
CA HIS A 174 -2.00 -31.24 0.14
C HIS A 174 -0.83 -31.76 -0.71
N PRO A 175 -0.85 -31.66 -2.06
CA PRO A 175 0.09 -32.42 -2.89
C PRO A 175 1.52 -31.87 -2.85
N PHE A 176 1.72 -30.69 -2.25
CA PHE A 176 3.00 -30.00 -2.15
C PHE A 176 3.35 -29.48 -0.74
N ILE A 177 2.42 -29.50 0.23
CA ILE A 177 2.71 -29.09 1.61
C ILE A 177 2.90 -30.32 2.47
N SER A 178 4.10 -30.50 3.02
CA SER A 178 4.40 -31.58 3.97
C SER A 178 4.65 -31.01 5.38
N ILE A 179 4.32 -31.81 6.40
CA ILE A 179 4.67 -31.51 7.80
C ILE A 179 5.68 -32.57 8.24
N ALA A 180 6.92 -32.16 8.47
CA ALA A 180 8.03 -33.03 8.86
C ALA A 180 8.73 -32.44 10.08
N GLN A 181 8.92 -33.24 11.14
CA GLN A 181 9.64 -32.84 12.36
C GLN A 181 9.11 -31.52 12.99
N GLY A 182 7.78 -31.31 12.95
CA GLY A 182 7.13 -30.11 13.47
C GLY A 182 7.25 -28.86 12.59
N LYS A 183 7.83 -28.97 11.39
CA LYS A 183 7.91 -27.90 10.40
C LYS A 183 7.03 -28.17 9.19
N ILE A 184 6.38 -27.13 8.69
CA ILE A 184 5.68 -27.12 7.41
C ILE A 184 6.72 -26.79 6.31
N LYS A 185 6.66 -27.50 5.18
CA LYS A 185 7.56 -27.33 4.02
C LYS A 185 6.78 -27.28 2.71
N ASN A 186 7.38 -26.69 1.67
CA ASN A 186 6.84 -26.67 0.31
C ASN A 186 7.97 -26.77 -0.73
N GLU A 187 8.50 -27.98 -0.91
CA GLU A 187 9.65 -28.25 -1.80
C GLU A 187 9.32 -28.01 -3.28
N LYS A 188 8.05 -28.16 -3.69
CA LYS A 188 7.61 -27.82 -5.07
C LYS A 188 7.71 -26.32 -5.31
N LEU A 189 7.21 -25.50 -4.38
CA LEU A 189 7.33 -24.05 -4.46
C LEU A 189 8.79 -23.60 -4.41
N ALA A 190 9.66 -24.25 -3.63
CA ALA A 190 11.09 -23.95 -3.63
C ALA A 190 11.73 -24.10 -5.02
N ASN A 191 11.38 -25.17 -5.75
CA ASN A 191 11.85 -25.37 -7.12
C ASN A 191 11.25 -24.35 -8.10
N THR A 192 9.94 -24.10 -8.03
CA THR A 192 9.29 -23.02 -8.79
C THR A 192 9.94 -21.65 -8.54
N LEU A 193 10.36 -21.36 -7.30
CA LEU A 193 11.06 -20.13 -6.94
C LEU A 193 12.49 -20.06 -7.54
N ARG A 194 13.20 -21.18 -7.68
CA ARG A 194 14.47 -21.23 -8.43
C ARG A 194 14.24 -20.93 -9.90
N ASP A 195 13.22 -21.54 -10.51
CA ASP A 195 12.87 -21.31 -11.91
C ASP A 195 12.49 -19.84 -12.14
N ILE A 196 11.67 -19.23 -11.26
CA ILE A 196 11.36 -17.79 -11.27
C ILE A 196 12.63 -16.93 -11.14
N ALA A 197 13.55 -17.28 -10.22
CA ALA A 197 14.79 -16.55 -10.03
C ALA A 197 15.70 -16.60 -11.28
N ASN A 198 15.75 -17.75 -11.95
CA ASN A 198 16.56 -18.00 -13.14
C ASN A 198 15.96 -17.39 -14.42
N GLU A 199 14.63 -17.38 -14.57
CA GLU A 199 13.95 -16.84 -15.76
C GLU A 199 14.01 -15.30 -15.88
N GLY A 200 14.36 -14.60 -14.79
CA GLY A 200 14.32 -13.14 -14.70
C GLY A 200 12.91 -12.58 -14.46
N PRO A 201 12.75 -11.23 -14.44
CA PRO A 201 11.48 -10.58 -14.11
C PRO A 201 10.34 -10.94 -15.08
N TYR A 202 10.67 -11.24 -16.33
CA TYR A 202 9.69 -11.56 -17.38
C TYR A 202 9.37 -13.06 -17.40
N SER A 203 8.61 -13.52 -16.41
CA SER A 203 8.21 -14.92 -16.23
C SER A 203 7.63 -15.59 -17.49
N SER A 204 7.99 -16.87 -17.69
CA SER A 204 7.48 -17.71 -18.78
C SER A 204 5.98 -17.99 -18.70
N LEU A 205 5.29 -17.70 -17.59
CA LEU A 205 3.83 -17.77 -17.52
C LEU A 205 3.15 -16.88 -18.57
N TYR A 206 3.73 -15.70 -18.84
CA TYR A 206 3.19 -14.71 -19.78
C TYR A 206 3.91 -14.72 -21.13
N ARG A 207 4.58 -15.84 -21.49
CA ARG A 207 5.25 -16.03 -22.79
C ARG A 207 4.68 -17.24 -23.53
N PRO A 208 4.46 -17.16 -24.86
CA PRO A 208 4.04 -18.32 -25.64
C PRO A 208 5.04 -19.47 -25.46
N ASN A 209 4.54 -20.69 -25.27
CA ASN A 209 5.36 -21.89 -25.05
C ASN A 209 6.35 -21.80 -23.86
N GLY A 210 6.10 -20.92 -22.88
CA GLY A 210 6.83 -20.92 -21.62
C GLY A 210 6.58 -22.18 -20.77
N PHE A 211 7.52 -22.52 -19.88
CA PHE A 211 7.37 -23.67 -18.98
C PHE A 211 6.15 -23.51 -18.07
N PHE A 212 6.08 -22.42 -17.30
CA PHE A 212 4.92 -22.14 -16.45
C PHE A 212 3.64 -21.96 -17.25
N HIS A 213 3.70 -21.36 -18.45
CA HIS A 213 2.52 -21.21 -19.32
C HIS A 213 1.92 -22.57 -19.71
N ARG A 214 2.74 -23.53 -20.17
CA ARG A 214 2.25 -24.88 -20.51
C ARG A 214 1.67 -25.58 -19.29
N THR A 215 2.38 -25.54 -18.15
CA THR A 215 1.92 -26.20 -16.91
C THR A 215 0.58 -25.64 -16.45
N VAL A 216 0.47 -24.33 -16.29
CA VAL A 216 -0.77 -23.65 -15.87
C VAL A 216 -1.91 -23.88 -16.87
N MET A 217 -1.65 -23.76 -18.18
CA MET A 217 -2.70 -24.00 -19.18
C MET A 217 -3.19 -25.45 -19.22
N ASN A 218 -2.33 -26.44 -18.94
CA ASN A 218 -2.74 -27.84 -18.87
C ASN A 218 -3.58 -28.12 -17.62
N GLU A 219 -3.18 -27.57 -16.47
CA GLU A 219 -3.93 -27.65 -15.21
C GLU A 219 -5.31 -27.00 -15.35
N LEU A 220 -5.38 -25.77 -15.88
CA LEU A 220 -6.64 -25.04 -16.08
C LEU A 220 -7.58 -25.73 -17.08
N ARG A 221 -7.04 -26.35 -18.14
CA ARG A 221 -7.84 -27.17 -19.08
C ARG A 221 -8.41 -28.43 -18.43
N SER A 222 -7.63 -29.14 -17.62
CA SER A 222 -8.08 -30.38 -16.97
C SER A 222 -9.28 -30.21 -16.05
N VAL A 223 -9.53 -28.98 -15.57
CA VAL A 223 -10.68 -28.61 -14.73
C VAL A 223 -11.76 -27.81 -15.46
N ASN A 224 -11.71 -27.77 -16.80
CA ASN A 224 -12.61 -26.99 -17.66
C ASN A 224 -12.69 -25.49 -17.29
N SER A 225 -11.57 -24.88 -16.90
CA SER A 225 -11.50 -23.44 -16.69
C SER A 225 -11.71 -22.67 -18.00
N GLN A 226 -12.33 -21.49 -17.91
CA GLN A 226 -12.58 -20.61 -19.04
C GLN A 226 -11.34 -19.82 -19.50
N ILE A 227 -10.29 -19.76 -18.67
CA ILE A 227 -9.04 -19.04 -18.99
C ILE A 227 -8.40 -19.65 -20.24
N SER A 228 -8.28 -18.87 -21.31
CA SER A 228 -7.54 -19.24 -22.51
C SER A 228 -6.07 -18.83 -22.41
N SER A 229 -5.24 -19.38 -23.31
CA SER A 229 -3.83 -18.98 -23.45
C SER A 229 -3.71 -17.47 -23.75
N ASN A 230 -4.60 -16.94 -24.59
CA ASN A 230 -4.63 -15.51 -24.94
C ASN A 230 -4.95 -14.63 -23.73
N ASP A 231 -5.80 -15.06 -22.80
CA ASP A 231 -6.13 -14.28 -21.59
C ASP A 231 -4.91 -14.13 -20.67
N ILE A 232 -4.07 -15.16 -20.58
CA ILE A 232 -2.80 -15.08 -19.83
C ILE A 232 -1.79 -14.21 -20.60
N LEU A 233 -1.60 -14.44 -21.90
CA LEU A 233 -0.61 -13.71 -22.70
C LEU A 233 -0.91 -12.20 -22.81
N ALA A 234 -2.19 -11.83 -22.86
CA ALA A 234 -2.66 -10.44 -22.88
C ALA A 234 -2.79 -9.81 -21.48
N TYR A 235 -2.36 -10.48 -20.40
CA TYR A 235 -2.43 -9.93 -19.06
C TYR A 235 -1.37 -8.86 -18.81
N ASP A 236 -1.82 -7.72 -18.29
CA ASP A 236 -1.04 -6.52 -17.97
C ASP A 236 -1.33 -6.05 -16.53
N VAL A 237 -0.36 -5.36 -15.94
CA VAL A 237 -0.44 -4.75 -14.61
C VAL A 237 -0.29 -3.24 -14.74
N PRO A 238 -1.39 -2.46 -14.78
CA PRO A 238 -1.29 -1.02 -14.84
C PRO A 238 -0.67 -0.44 -13.56
N ALA A 239 0.36 0.39 -13.76
CA ALA A 239 0.95 1.24 -12.73
C ALA A 239 0.62 2.71 -13.04
N ARG A 240 -0.25 3.32 -12.23
CA ARG A 240 -0.79 4.67 -12.45
C ARG A 240 -0.38 5.63 -11.34
N TYR A 241 -0.48 6.93 -11.57
CA TYR A 241 -0.41 7.93 -10.49
C TYR A 241 -1.60 7.75 -9.54
N ALA A 242 -1.42 8.03 -8.24
CA ALA A 242 -2.49 7.85 -7.26
C ALA A 242 -3.36 9.09 -7.14
N ASP A 243 -4.68 8.91 -7.00
CA ASP A 243 -5.60 10.00 -6.68
C ASP A 243 -5.25 10.64 -5.33
N LYS A 244 -4.96 11.94 -5.36
CA LYS A 244 -4.54 12.73 -4.19
C LYS A 244 -5.71 13.48 -3.60
N ASN A 245 -5.98 13.21 -2.33
CA ASN A 245 -6.97 13.94 -1.55
C ASN A 245 -6.32 14.58 -0.32
N LEU A 246 -6.95 15.59 0.28
CA LEU A 246 -6.52 16.16 1.56
C LEU A 246 -7.39 15.66 2.72
N CYS A 247 -6.73 15.38 3.84
CA CYS A 247 -7.35 15.11 5.15
C CYS A 247 -6.37 15.48 6.28
N PHE A 248 -6.82 16.27 7.26
CA PHE A 248 -6.03 16.82 8.38
C PHE A 248 -4.77 17.59 7.95
N ASN A 249 -4.83 18.33 6.83
CA ASN A 249 -3.66 18.97 6.16
C ASN A 249 -2.57 18.02 5.64
N TYR A 250 -2.80 16.70 5.65
CA TYR A 250 -1.96 15.70 4.98
C TYR A 250 -2.58 15.32 3.63
N THR A 251 -1.72 14.96 2.68
CA THR A 251 -2.20 14.33 1.44
C THR A 251 -2.38 12.85 1.70
N ILE A 252 -3.58 12.35 1.43
CA ILE A 252 -3.92 10.93 1.47
C ILE A 252 -4.00 10.38 0.06
N ILE A 253 -3.35 9.23 -0.14
CA ILE A 253 -3.46 8.37 -1.32
C ILE A 253 -3.85 6.97 -0.87
N GLY A 254 -4.44 6.20 -1.76
CA GLY A 254 -4.84 4.83 -1.47
C GLY A 254 -4.89 3.96 -2.73
N SER A 255 -5.27 2.71 -2.54
CA SER A 255 -5.57 1.80 -3.63
C SER A 255 -6.76 2.32 -4.45
N ASP A 256 -6.45 2.75 -5.67
CA ASP A 256 -7.38 3.14 -6.74
C ASP A 256 -8.25 1.94 -7.17
N LEU A 257 -9.29 2.21 -7.98
CA LEU A 257 -10.23 1.24 -8.52
C LEU A 257 -9.50 0.06 -9.21
N PRO A 258 -9.87 -1.20 -8.91
CA PRO A 258 -11.08 -1.65 -8.20
C PRO A 258 -10.96 -1.70 -6.67
N GLY A 259 -9.96 -1.04 -6.06
CA GLY A 259 -9.85 -0.89 -4.61
C GLY A 259 -10.95 -0.02 -3.98
N SER A 260 -10.96 0.05 -2.65
CA SER A 260 -11.92 0.79 -1.83
C SER A 260 -11.34 2.02 -1.13
N GLY A 261 -10.13 2.47 -1.52
CA GLY A 261 -9.45 3.62 -0.90
C GLY A 261 -10.30 4.90 -0.91
N ALA A 262 -11.10 5.10 -1.96
CA ALA A 262 -12.07 6.19 -2.08
C ALA A 262 -13.11 6.24 -0.94
N SER A 263 -13.51 5.10 -0.38
CA SER A 263 -14.41 5.04 0.79
C SER A 263 -13.73 5.54 2.06
N PHE A 264 -12.43 5.24 2.23
CA PHE A 264 -11.64 5.73 3.37
C PHE A 264 -11.45 7.25 3.31
N VAL A 265 -11.24 7.80 2.11
CA VAL A 265 -11.16 9.27 1.92
C VAL A 265 -12.45 9.97 2.36
N LEU A 266 -13.64 9.42 2.02
CA LEU A 266 -14.92 9.94 2.51
C LEU A 266 -14.95 9.95 4.05
N GLY A 267 -14.64 8.81 4.68
CA GLY A 267 -14.65 8.70 6.14
C GLY A 267 -13.68 9.69 6.81
N CYS A 268 -12.48 9.85 6.24
CA CYS A 268 -11.47 10.79 6.71
C CYS A 268 -11.99 12.24 6.70
N LYS A 269 -12.61 12.67 5.59
CA LYS A 269 -13.18 14.02 5.43
C LYS A 269 -14.36 14.30 6.37
N ILE A 270 -15.23 13.31 6.60
CA ILE A 270 -16.35 13.45 7.55
C ILE A 270 -15.81 13.64 8.99
N VAL A 271 -14.78 12.87 9.35
CA VAL A 271 -14.12 12.97 10.67
C VAL A 271 -13.34 14.28 10.83
N GLU A 272 -12.67 14.76 9.77
CA GLU A 272 -12.01 16.06 9.76
C GLU A 272 -13.00 17.20 10.01
N ALA A 273 -14.14 17.21 9.30
CA ALA A 273 -15.17 18.23 9.46
C ALA A 273 -15.82 18.24 10.86
N ALA A 274 -15.95 17.07 11.51
CA ALA A 274 -16.49 16.96 12.86
C ALA A 274 -15.46 17.13 13.99
N TYR A 275 -14.16 17.21 13.68
CA TYR A 275 -13.09 16.90 14.63
C TYR A 275 -13.14 17.73 15.93
N GLY A 276 -13.48 19.01 15.84
CA GLY A 276 -13.62 19.89 17.01
C GLY A 276 -14.71 19.42 17.97
N THR A 277 -15.92 19.18 17.46
CA THR A 277 -17.06 18.66 18.24
C THR A 277 -16.79 17.28 18.79
N LEU A 278 -16.07 16.41 18.06
CA LEU A 278 -15.71 15.07 18.55
C LEU A 278 -14.89 15.12 19.86
N GLN A 279 -14.13 16.20 20.12
CA GLN A 279 -13.38 16.34 21.38
C GLN A 279 -14.26 16.63 22.59
N THR A 280 -15.49 17.12 22.41
CA THR A 280 -16.43 17.38 23.52
C THR A 280 -17.33 16.17 23.85
N LEU A 281 -17.27 15.10 23.04
CA LEU A 281 -18.11 13.91 23.19
C LEU A 281 -17.43 12.80 24.01
N THR A 282 -18.26 12.00 24.69
CA THR A 282 -17.77 10.78 25.36
C THR A 282 -17.19 9.77 24.35
N ARG A 283 -16.45 8.77 24.84
CA ARG A 283 -15.85 7.74 23.97
C ARG A 283 -16.93 6.92 23.25
N GLU A 284 -18.01 6.59 23.93
CA GLU A 284 -19.17 5.88 23.41
C GLU A 284 -19.87 6.68 22.30
N GLU A 285 -20.06 7.99 22.48
CA GLU A 285 -20.70 8.86 21.49
C GLU A 285 -19.82 9.08 20.26
N ARG A 286 -18.51 9.26 20.45
CA ARG A 286 -17.52 9.20 19.35
C ARG A 286 -17.57 7.86 18.60
N THR A 287 -17.82 6.76 19.31
CA THR A 287 -17.92 5.42 18.70
C THR A 287 -19.21 5.26 17.90
N LEU A 288 -20.35 5.81 18.36
CA LEU A 288 -21.58 5.90 17.57
C LEU A 288 -21.39 6.77 16.32
N PHE A 289 -20.79 7.96 16.46
CA PHE A 289 -20.44 8.80 15.31
C PHE A 289 -19.60 8.03 14.28
N MET A 290 -18.50 7.39 14.72
CA MET A 290 -17.65 6.55 13.87
C MET A 290 -18.44 5.42 13.20
N TYR A 291 -19.35 4.76 13.93
CA TYR A 291 -20.22 3.72 13.37
C TYR A 291 -21.10 4.28 12.24
N HIS A 292 -21.68 5.47 12.40
CA HIS A 292 -22.42 6.13 11.31
C HIS A 292 -21.51 6.48 10.12
N VAL A 293 -20.28 6.96 10.34
CA VAL A 293 -19.33 7.18 9.24
C VAL A 293 -19.03 5.87 8.49
N LEU A 294 -18.88 4.76 9.20
CA LEU A 294 -18.74 3.43 8.59
C LEU A 294 -19.96 3.05 7.73
N ARG A 295 -21.19 3.40 8.14
CA ARG A 295 -22.40 3.16 7.32
C ARG A 295 -22.32 3.89 5.98
N TYR A 296 -21.83 5.14 5.96
CA TYR A 296 -21.56 5.86 4.71
C TYR A 296 -20.48 5.16 3.87
N MET A 297 -19.37 4.76 4.48
CA MET A 297 -18.26 4.09 3.77
C MET A 297 -18.68 2.75 3.14
N TYR A 298 -19.39 1.92 3.90
CA TYR A 298 -19.91 0.63 3.42
C TYR A 298 -21.06 0.76 2.41
N SER A 299 -21.81 1.86 2.45
CA SER A 299 -22.84 2.15 1.44
C SER A 299 -22.25 2.74 0.15
N LEU A 300 -21.10 3.42 0.22
CA LEU A 300 -20.41 3.96 -0.96
C LEU A 300 -19.64 2.89 -1.74
N LYS A 301 -18.93 1.98 -1.05
CA LYS A 301 -18.16 0.87 -1.67
C LYS A 301 -18.90 0.21 -2.86
N PRO A 302 -20.19 -0.17 -2.71
CA PRO A 302 -21.04 -0.65 -3.80
C PRO A 302 -20.94 0.04 -5.16
N HIS A 303 -20.79 1.36 -5.16
CA HIS A 303 -20.91 2.23 -6.33
C HIS A 303 -19.55 2.69 -6.86
N LEU A 304 -18.46 2.08 -6.38
CA LEU A 304 -17.10 2.48 -6.78
C LEU A 304 -16.74 2.09 -8.23
N LYS A 305 -17.52 1.21 -8.88
CA LYS A 305 -17.37 0.89 -10.31
C LYS A 305 -18.42 1.54 -11.22
N SER A 306 -19.25 2.44 -10.68
CA SER A 306 -20.30 3.10 -11.43
C SER A 306 -19.73 4.05 -12.50
N ALA A 307 -20.49 4.26 -13.57
CA ALA A 307 -20.11 5.23 -14.59
C ALA A 307 -19.95 6.63 -13.96
N ASN A 308 -18.91 7.36 -14.36
CA ASN A 308 -18.58 8.70 -13.83
C ASN A 308 -18.30 8.76 -12.32
N VAL A 309 -17.96 7.63 -11.66
CA VAL A 309 -17.66 7.56 -10.22
C VAL A 309 -16.70 8.65 -9.73
N GLN A 310 -15.66 9.00 -10.48
CA GLN A 310 -14.70 10.01 -10.06
C GLN A 310 -15.32 11.41 -9.89
N ASN A 311 -16.20 11.82 -10.81
CA ASN A 311 -16.95 13.08 -10.69
C ASN A 311 -17.94 13.04 -9.51
N VAL A 312 -18.53 11.88 -9.25
CA VAL A 312 -19.42 11.63 -8.12
C VAL A 312 -18.68 11.73 -6.78
N LEU A 313 -17.50 11.10 -6.67
CA LEU A 313 -16.67 11.10 -5.47
C LEU A 313 -16.29 12.52 -5.05
N GLN A 314 -15.89 13.39 -5.98
CA GLN A 314 -15.54 14.78 -5.65
C GLN A 314 -16.74 15.58 -5.10
N ARG A 315 -17.95 15.36 -5.63
CA ARG A 315 -19.18 15.97 -5.08
C ARG A 315 -19.49 15.44 -3.68
N ILE A 316 -19.40 14.13 -3.47
CA ILE A 316 -19.60 13.48 -2.16
C ILE A 316 -18.57 13.98 -1.13
N TYR A 317 -17.31 14.15 -1.53
CA TYR A 317 -16.24 14.69 -0.68
C TYR A 317 -16.45 16.16 -0.30
N GLY A 318 -16.96 16.99 -1.22
CA GLY A 318 -17.33 18.38 -0.94
C GLY A 318 -18.45 18.52 0.09
N ASP A 319 -19.34 17.53 0.16
CA ASP A 319 -20.46 17.50 1.11
C ASP A 319 -20.13 16.83 2.47
N ALA A 320 -18.87 16.46 2.71
CA ALA A 320 -18.45 15.78 3.95
C ALA A 320 -18.87 16.55 5.23
N SER A 321 -18.84 17.89 5.22
CA SER A 321 -19.30 18.70 6.36
C SER A 321 -20.82 18.66 6.57
N LYS A 322 -21.62 18.54 5.50
CA LYS A 322 -23.08 18.35 5.62
C LYS A 322 -23.39 16.97 6.20
N ILE A 323 -22.66 15.95 5.76
CA ILE A 323 -22.75 14.57 6.29
C ILE A 323 -22.34 14.55 7.78
N ALA A 324 -21.22 15.19 8.14
CA ALA A 324 -20.75 15.32 9.51
C ALA A 324 -21.80 15.96 10.43
N ASN A 325 -22.35 17.11 10.03
CA ASN A 325 -23.38 17.81 10.80
C ASN A 325 -24.69 17.00 10.92
N TYR A 326 -25.08 16.27 9.87
CA TYR A 326 -26.23 15.36 9.94
C TYR A 326 -26.00 14.26 10.98
N ILE A 327 -24.84 13.59 10.95
CA ILE A 327 -24.50 12.54 11.93
C ILE A 327 -24.43 13.13 13.35
N LEU A 328 -23.78 14.28 13.55
CA LEU A 328 -23.67 14.93 14.88
C LEU A 328 -25.05 15.23 15.50
N ASN A 329 -26.06 15.51 14.68
CA ASN A 329 -27.43 15.80 15.13
C ASN A 329 -28.33 14.55 15.25
N SER A 330 -27.82 13.34 14.96
CA SER A 330 -28.65 12.12 14.94
C SER A 330 -27.96 10.79 15.28
N PHE A 331 -26.70 10.78 15.74
CA PHE A 331 -25.96 9.53 16.00
C PHE A 331 -26.55 8.72 17.18
N ASP A 332 -27.33 9.39 18.03
CA ASP A 332 -28.00 8.89 19.22
C ASP A 332 -29.50 8.60 18.98
N LYS A 333 -29.94 8.60 17.72
CA LYS A 333 -31.34 8.34 17.32
C LYS A 333 -31.45 7.02 16.56
N PRO A 334 -32.60 6.32 16.60
CA PRO A 334 -32.83 5.15 15.77
C PRO A 334 -32.66 5.44 14.27
N TRP A 335 -32.05 4.52 13.53
CA TRP A 335 -31.81 4.63 12.07
C TRP A 335 -32.48 3.51 11.26
N SER A 336 -32.76 3.76 9.98
CA SER A 336 -33.13 2.70 9.02
C SER A 336 -31.98 1.70 8.85
N THR A 337 -32.28 0.40 8.81
CA THR A 337 -31.30 -0.68 8.56
C THR A 337 -30.92 -0.85 7.08
N GLU A 338 -31.46 -0.03 6.19
CA GLU A 338 -31.08 -0.02 4.77
C GLU A 338 -29.72 0.68 4.53
N PRO A 339 -29.03 0.39 3.40
CA PRO A 339 -27.84 1.12 2.98
C PRO A 339 -28.16 2.59 2.70
N ILE A 340 -27.22 3.48 2.98
CA ILE A 340 -27.38 4.91 2.79
C ILE A 340 -27.28 5.25 1.30
N LYS A 341 -28.37 5.76 0.71
CA LYS A 341 -28.40 6.27 -0.67
C LYS A 341 -28.09 7.76 -0.79
N LYS A 342 -28.22 8.55 0.29
CA LYS A 342 -28.05 10.02 0.28
C LYS A 342 -26.73 10.46 0.94
N PHE A 343 -25.82 10.98 0.13
CA PHE A 343 -24.49 11.47 0.50
C PHE A 343 -24.49 13.00 0.46
N GLY A 344 -25.02 13.63 1.52
CA GLY A 344 -25.22 15.08 1.56
C GLY A 344 -26.35 15.51 0.62
N SER A 345 -26.03 16.29 -0.40
CA SER A 345 -26.93 16.68 -1.50
C SER A 345 -26.99 15.64 -2.62
N PHE A 346 -26.00 14.74 -2.72
CA PHE A 346 -25.96 13.72 -3.76
C PHE A 346 -26.81 12.49 -3.37
N VAL A 347 -27.48 11.89 -4.36
CA VAL A 347 -28.30 10.68 -4.17
C VAL A 347 -27.87 9.61 -5.17
N ILE A 348 -27.68 8.39 -4.69
CA ILE A 348 -27.38 7.23 -5.51
C ILE A 348 -28.67 6.46 -5.80
N HIS A 349 -28.98 6.30 -7.08
CA HIS A 349 -30.21 5.66 -7.54
C HIS A 349 -30.04 4.15 -7.83
N GLU A 350 -28.81 3.72 -8.11
CA GLU A 350 -28.47 2.35 -8.47
C GLU A 350 -28.91 1.33 -7.40
N ASN A 351 -29.49 0.22 -7.85
CA ASN A 351 -29.85 -0.89 -6.98
C ASN A 351 -28.78 -1.96 -7.03
N VAL A 352 -28.07 -2.12 -5.92
CA VAL A 352 -26.85 -2.91 -5.81
C VAL A 352 -26.96 -3.95 -4.70
N ARG A 353 -26.31 -5.10 -4.87
CA ARG A 353 -26.21 -6.15 -3.86
C ARG A 353 -24.79 -6.68 -3.88
N HIS A 354 -24.12 -6.61 -2.73
CA HIS A 354 -22.72 -7.02 -2.66
C HIS A 354 -22.55 -8.41 -2.11
N LYS A 355 -21.80 -9.23 -2.86
CA LYS A 355 -21.21 -10.47 -2.37
C LYS A 355 -20.05 -10.14 -1.43
N ARG A 356 -19.62 -11.15 -0.68
CA ARG A 356 -18.61 -10.99 0.37
C ARG A 356 -17.28 -11.50 -0.13
N GLU A 357 -16.27 -10.67 0.08
CA GLU A 357 -14.87 -10.99 -0.15
C GLU A 357 -14.26 -11.53 1.16
N HIS A 358 -13.27 -12.43 1.05
CA HIS A 358 -12.69 -13.14 2.19
C HIS A 358 -11.15 -12.96 2.29
N GLY A 359 -10.39 -14.03 2.55
CA GLY A 359 -8.97 -14.02 2.94
C GLY A 359 -8.01 -13.14 2.12
N THR A 360 -7.08 -12.49 2.81
CA THR A 360 -5.97 -11.72 2.20
C THR A 360 -4.78 -11.69 3.17
N THR A 361 -3.64 -11.17 2.73
CA THR A 361 -2.52 -10.69 3.56
C THR A 361 -2.28 -9.20 3.28
N ASN A 362 -1.74 -8.45 4.24
CA ASN A 362 -1.39 -7.04 4.04
C ASN A 362 -0.06 -6.68 4.70
N ILE A 363 0.82 -6.01 3.96
CA ILE A 363 2.13 -5.58 4.44
C ILE A 363 2.25 -4.06 4.40
N VAL A 364 3.05 -3.53 5.33
CA VAL A 364 3.44 -2.12 5.37
C VAL A 364 4.95 -2.03 5.44
N ILE A 365 5.51 -1.24 4.53
CA ILE A 365 6.95 -0.94 4.44
C ILE A 365 7.10 0.57 4.46
N ARG A 366 7.98 1.07 5.32
CA ARG A 366 8.47 2.44 5.34
C ARG A 366 9.99 2.40 5.40
N ARG A 367 10.67 3.16 4.54
CA ARG A 367 12.11 3.42 4.60
C ARG A 367 12.37 4.89 4.25
N GLY A 368 12.84 5.69 5.20
CA GLY A 368 13.07 7.14 4.99
C GLY A 368 11.83 7.91 4.49
N LYS A 369 11.92 8.54 3.31
CA LYS A 369 10.78 9.20 2.62
C LYS A 369 9.95 8.28 1.72
N PHE A 370 10.22 6.97 1.74
CA PHE A 370 9.60 5.99 0.85
C PHE A 370 8.68 5.08 1.67
N ALA A 371 7.44 4.86 1.21
CA ALA A 371 6.51 3.90 1.78
C ALA A 371 5.81 3.04 0.71
N VAL A 372 5.45 1.81 1.10
CA VAL A 372 4.60 0.87 0.36
C VAL A 372 3.56 0.30 1.33
N THR A 373 2.28 0.34 0.96
CA THR A 373 1.22 -0.46 1.60
C THR A 373 0.67 -1.39 0.53
N MET A 374 0.64 -2.70 0.77
CA MET A 374 0.24 -3.68 -0.24
C MET A 374 -0.62 -4.79 0.35
N THR A 375 -1.73 -5.10 -0.31
CA THR A 375 -2.65 -6.20 0.04
C THR A 375 -2.61 -7.26 -1.06
N SER A 376 -2.24 -8.49 -0.70
CA SER A 376 -2.12 -9.64 -1.61
C SER A 376 -3.20 -10.68 -1.29
N THR A 377 -3.69 -11.42 -2.28
CA THR A 377 -4.82 -12.35 -2.09
C THR A 377 -4.90 -13.49 -3.11
N ILE A 378 -5.55 -14.60 -2.73
CA ILE A 378 -6.15 -15.63 -3.61
C ILE A 378 -7.69 -15.71 -3.44
N ASN A 379 -8.28 -14.65 -2.87
CA ASN A 379 -9.63 -14.51 -2.34
C ASN A 379 -9.98 -15.40 -1.15
N TYR A 380 -10.62 -16.55 -1.33
CA TYR A 380 -11.09 -17.32 -0.17
C TYR A 380 -9.90 -18.01 0.52
N ALA A 381 -10.11 -18.55 1.73
CA ALA A 381 -9.12 -19.43 2.34
C ALA A 381 -8.82 -20.59 1.37
N TRP A 382 -7.57 -20.70 0.94
CA TRP A 382 -7.09 -21.65 -0.08
C TRP A 382 -7.64 -21.42 -1.50
N GLY A 383 -8.20 -20.23 -1.77
CA GLY A 383 -8.70 -19.82 -3.08
C GLY A 383 -9.78 -20.76 -3.62
N SER A 384 -9.59 -21.22 -4.86
CA SER A 384 -10.45 -22.22 -5.51
C SER A 384 -10.28 -23.65 -4.97
N LYS A 385 -9.33 -23.87 -4.04
CA LYS A 385 -8.83 -25.18 -3.60
C LYS A 385 -8.08 -25.99 -4.67
N LEU A 386 -8.04 -25.52 -5.93
CA LEU A 386 -7.18 -26.11 -6.95
C LEU A 386 -5.71 -25.80 -6.65
N SER A 387 -4.91 -26.86 -6.54
CA SER A 387 -3.46 -26.83 -6.37
C SER A 387 -2.75 -26.95 -7.71
N SER A 388 -1.75 -26.11 -7.96
CA SER A 388 -0.80 -26.28 -9.06
C SER A 388 0.31 -27.26 -8.66
N SER A 389 0.80 -28.04 -9.62
CA SER A 389 2.04 -28.84 -9.52
C SER A 389 3.28 -27.98 -9.22
N LEU A 390 3.18 -26.67 -9.49
CA LEU A 390 4.17 -25.63 -9.16
C LEU A 390 4.17 -25.20 -7.68
N GLY A 391 3.35 -25.80 -6.82
CA GLY A 391 3.43 -25.58 -5.37
C GLY A 391 2.62 -24.41 -4.80
N PHE A 392 1.60 -23.93 -5.53
CA PHE A 392 0.71 -22.85 -5.07
C PHE A 392 -0.77 -23.16 -5.35
N PHE A 393 -1.68 -22.42 -4.70
CA PHE A 393 -3.12 -22.50 -4.95
C PHE A 393 -3.59 -21.45 -5.95
N TYR A 394 -4.58 -21.80 -6.78
CA TYR A 394 -5.26 -20.86 -7.68
C TYR A 394 -6.34 -20.06 -6.92
N ASN A 395 -6.48 -18.78 -7.26
CA ASN A 395 -7.53 -17.91 -6.72
C ASN A 395 -8.95 -18.38 -7.07
N ASN A 396 -9.96 -17.89 -6.33
CA ASN A 396 -11.35 -17.83 -6.81
C ASN A 396 -11.84 -16.38 -6.84
N GLN A 397 -11.06 -15.52 -7.48
CA GLN A 397 -11.21 -14.09 -7.35
C GLN A 397 -12.48 -13.54 -8.04
N LEU A 398 -13.01 -14.23 -9.04
CA LEU A 398 -14.21 -13.75 -9.76
C LEU A 398 -15.50 -13.90 -8.92
N LYS A 399 -15.45 -14.56 -7.75
CA LYS A 399 -16.50 -14.52 -6.71
C LYS A 399 -16.84 -13.11 -6.24
N ASP A 400 -15.89 -12.19 -6.34
CA ASP A 400 -16.05 -10.79 -5.93
C ASP A 400 -16.85 -9.97 -6.96
N PHE A 401 -17.30 -10.55 -8.08
CA PHE A 401 -18.33 -9.94 -8.92
C PHE A 401 -19.71 -10.07 -8.28
N ASP A 402 -20.53 -9.04 -8.44
CA ASP A 402 -21.87 -8.97 -7.87
C ASP A 402 -22.94 -9.54 -8.80
N ASP A 403 -24.19 -9.11 -8.65
CA ASP A 403 -25.31 -9.55 -9.49
C ASP A 403 -25.26 -8.83 -10.86
N VAL A 404 -25.80 -9.47 -11.91
CA VAL A 404 -25.91 -8.88 -13.27
C VAL A 404 -26.76 -7.61 -13.23
N GLY A 405 -26.36 -6.58 -14.00
CA GLY A 405 -26.93 -5.23 -13.99
C GLY A 405 -26.39 -4.31 -12.89
N SER A 406 -25.49 -4.79 -12.02
CA SER A 406 -24.81 -3.93 -11.04
C SER A 406 -23.52 -3.30 -11.60
N PRO A 407 -22.99 -2.21 -11.00
CA PRO A 407 -21.71 -1.61 -11.40
C PRO A 407 -20.51 -2.58 -11.35
N ASN A 408 -20.61 -3.62 -10.53
CA ASN A 408 -19.61 -4.67 -10.37
C ASN A 408 -20.12 -6.03 -10.89
N GLU A 409 -20.99 -6.03 -11.90
CA GLU A 409 -21.42 -7.25 -12.56
C GLU A 409 -20.25 -8.00 -13.24
N PRO A 410 -20.36 -9.32 -13.42
CA PRO A 410 -19.40 -10.10 -14.19
C PRO A 410 -19.43 -9.69 -15.67
N ARG A 411 -18.30 -9.19 -16.18
CA ARG A 411 -18.09 -8.94 -17.63
C ARG A 411 -16.78 -9.56 -18.11
N PRO A 412 -16.70 -10.05 -19.36
CA PRO A 412 -15.44 -10.44 -19.97
C PRO A 412 -14.38 -9.34 -19.88
N ASN A 413 -13.11 -9.73 -19.72
CA ASN A 413 -11.97 -8.82 -19.56
C ASN A 413 -12.05 -7.82 -18.38
N SER A 414 -13.02 -7.92 -17.48
CA SER A 414 -13.13 -6.99 -16.34
C SER A 414 -12.45 -7.52 -15.07
N THR A 415 -12.14 -6.64 -14.12
CA THR A 415 -11.64 -7.00 -12.79
C THR A 415 -12.74 -6.78 -11.74
N PRO A 416 -12.94 -7.70 -10.77
CA PRO A 416 -13.94 -7.53 -9.73
C PRO A 416 -13.50 -6.49 -8.67
N GLN A 417 -14.49 -5.83 -8.04
CA GLN A 417 -14.27 -4.89 -6.93
C GLN A 417 -13.43 -5.54 -5.80
N SER A 418 -12.75 -4.71 -5.01
CA SER A 418 -11.97 -5.11 -3.85
C SER A 418 -12.20 -4.16 -2.68
N SER A 419 -12.36 -4.70 -1.48
CA SER A 419 -12.41 -3.99 -0.19
C SER A 419 -11.04 -3.49 0.26
N THR A 420 -9.99 -3.80 -0.50
CA THR A 420 -8.62 -3.35 -0.24
C THR A 420 -8.58 -1.83 -0.12
N SER A 421 -8.04 -1.35 1.00
CA SER A 421 -7.84 0.07 1.27
C SER A 421 -6.40 0.25 1.77
N ALA A 422 -5.45 0.04 0.87
CA ALA A 422 -4.03 0.20 1.15
C ALA A 422 -3.69 1.70 1.16
N MET A 423 -3.74 2.36 2.32
CA MET A 423 -3.63 3.81 2.43
C MET A 423 -2.21 4.27 2.80
N ILE A 424 -1.82 5.44 2.29
CA ILE A 424 -0.64 6.20 2.73
C ILE A 424 -1.05 7.67 2.89
N LEU A 425 -0.77 8.24 4.07
CA LEU A 425 -0.83 9.68 4.30
C LEU A 425 0.61 10.23 4.32
N TYR A 426 0.83 11.37 3.67
CA TYR A 426 2.11 12.07 3.67
C TYR A 426 1.94 13.58 3.91
N SER A 427 2.98 14.17 4.49
CA SER A 427 3.04 15.59 4.86
C SER A 427 3.46 16.48 3.69
N LYS A 428 3.21 17.79 3.79
CA LYS A 428 3.71 18.81 2.86
C LYS A 428 5.25 18.81 2.68
N LYS A 429 6.00 18.21 3.63
CA LYS A 429 7.47 18.00 3.54
C LYS A 429 7.86 16.71 2.80
N LEU A 430 6.91 16.06 2.15
CA LEU A 430 7.07 14.80 1.39
C LEU A 430 7.55 13.62 2.25
N ASN A 431 7.25 13.65 3.55
CA ASN A 431 7.48 12.52 4.45
C ASN A 431 6.17 11.73 4.59
N PRO A 432 6.16 10.40 4.38
CA PRO A 432 5.04 9.55 4.77
C PRO A 432 4.85 9.64 6.29
N VAL A 433 3.61 9.67 6.79
CA VAL A 433 3.30 9.83 8.23
C VAL A 433 2.36 8.77 8.79
N LEU A 434 1.52 8.14 7.95
CA LEU A 434 0.74 6.95 8.31
C LEU A 434 0.65 6.05 7.08
N GLN A 435 0.94 4.77 7.27
CA GLN A 435 0.75 3.71 6.30
C GLN A 435 -0.20 2.73 6.98
N ILE A 436 -1.33 2.41 6.37
CA ILE A 436 -2.32 1.51 6.96
C ILE A 436 -3.05 0.72 5.89
N GLY A 437 -3.07 -0.59 6.07
CA GLY A 437 -3.93 -1.50 5.33
C GLY A 437 -4.42 -2.60 6.28
N ALA A 438 -5.17 -3.55 5.76
CA ALA A 438 -5.62 -4.68 6.54
C ALA A 438 -5.84 -5.90 5.68
N ALA A 439 -6.05 -7.02 6.34
CA ALA A 439 -6.32 -8.29 5.73
C ALA A 439 -7.65 -8.90 6.20
N GLY A 440 -8.43 -9.54 5.32
CA GLY A 440 -9.73 -10.15 5.66
C GLY A 440 -10.94 -9.54 4.96
N GLY A 441 -10.83 -9.32 3.65
CA GLY A 441 -11.96 -9.11 2.75
C GLY A 441 -12.86 -7.93 3.12
N SER A 442 -14.17 -8.17 3.10
CA SER A 442 -15.17 -7.13 3.41
C SER A 442 -14.99 -6.42 4.76
N LYS A 443 -14.30 -7.01 5.73
CA LYS A 443 -14.04 -6.42 7.06
C LYS A 443 -12.85 -5.45 7.07
N MET A 444 -12.07 -5.36 5.99
CA MET A 444 -10.88 -4.49 5.91
C MET A 444 -11.25 -3.01 6.09
N ILE A 445 -12.25 -2.51 5.33
CA ILE A 445 -12.73 -1.12 5.39
C ILE A 445 -13.01 -0.68 6.84
N GLY A 446 -13.85 -1.45 7.55
CA GLY A 446 -14.20 -1.16 8.94
C GLY A 446 -13.03 -1.29 9.91
N SER A 447 -12.12 -2.26 9.72
CA SER A 447 -11.01 -2.51 10.66
C SER A 447 -9.92 -1.43 10.55
N ILE A 448 -9.58 -1.02 9.32
CA ILE A 448 -8.67 0.09 9.02
C ILE A 448 -9.23 1.38 9.62
N PHE A 449 -10.52 1.66 9.40
CA PHE A 449 -11.12 2.92 9.85
C PHE A 449 -11.37 2.97 11.37
N ASN A 450 -11.73 1.87 12.03
CA ASN A 450 -11.73 1.78 13.50
C ASN A 450 -10.35 2.13 14.07
N THR A 451 -9.28 1.56 13.49
CA THR A 451 -7.90 1.81 13.93
C THR A 451 -7.48 3.27 13.69
N PHE A 452 -7.76 3.81 12.51
CA PHE A 452 -7.53 5.22 12.18
C PHE A 452 -8.25 6.17 13.14
N PHE A 453 -9.55 5.97 13.37
CA PHE A 453 -10.36 6.82 14.24
C PHE A 453 -9.87 6.74 15.70
N ASN A 454 -9.55 5.54 16.20
CA ASN A 454 -8.99 5.38 17.54
C ASN A 454 -7.61 6.07 17.69
N TYR A 455 -6.78 6.03 16.66
CA TYR A 455 -5.46 6.65 16.66
C TYR A 455 -5.54 8.19 16.60
N ILE A 456 -6.35 8.73 15.68
CA ILE A 456 -6.45 10.17 15.41
C ILE A 456 -7.41 10.87 16.39
N VAL A 457 -8.62 10.35 16.58
CA VAL A 457 -9.69 11.03 17.35
C VAL A 457 -9.66 10.66 18.83
N ASN A 458 -9.44 9.39 19.17
CA ASN A 458 -9.36 8.93 20.57
C ASN A 458 -7.94 9.04 21.17
N ASN A 459 -6.98 9.60 20.43
CA ASN A 459 -5.58 9.81 20.82
C ASN A 459 -4.88 8.55 21.40
N MET A 460 -5.29 7.36 20.97
CA MET A 460 -4.69 6.10 21.43
C MET A 460 -3.32 5.89 20.76
N THR A 461 -2.40 5.13 21.36
CA THR A 461 -1.19 4.63 20.65
C THR A 461 -1.62 3.75 19.48
N LEU A 462 -0.78 3.60 18.45
CA LEU A 462 -1.15 2.83 17.25
C LEU A 462 -1.49 1.36 17.59
N VAL A 463 -0.73 0.76 18.51
CA VAL A 463 -0.99 -0.60 19.04
C VAL A 463 -2.34 -0.65 19.75
N ASN A 464 -2.61 0.26 20.69
CA ASN A 464 -3.88 0.27 21.43
C ASN A 464 -5.07 0.56 20.51
N ALA A 465 -4.89 1.43 19.51
CA ALA A 465 -5.90 1.74 18.51
C ALA A 465 -6.24 0.53 17.62
N ASN A 466 -5.24 -0.31 17.35
CA ASN A 466 -5.39 -1.56 16.58
C ASN A 466 -6.09 -2.65 17.41
N ASN A 467 -5.64 -2.83 18.66
CA ASN A 467 -6.16 -3.85 19.57
C ASN A 467 -7.55 -3.50 20.14
N ALA A 468 -7.97 -2.24 20.06
CA ALA A 468 -9.30 -1.80 20.49
C ALA A 468 -10.43 -2.67 19.91
N PRO A 469 -11.46 -3.04 20.70
CA PRO A 469 -12.63 -3.76 20.22
C PRO A 469 -13.37 -2.96 19.15
N ARG A 470 -13.78 -3.64 18.08
CA ARG A 470 -14.32 -2.99 16.87
C ARG A 470 -15.82 -3.21 16.72
N CYS A 471 -16.47 -2.23 16.11
CA CYS A 471 -17.83 -2.32 15.59
C CYS A 471 -17.88 -1.84 14.13
N MET A 472 -18.71 -2.46 13.30
CA MET A 472 -18.97 -2.03 11.92
C MET A 472 -20.39 -2.45 11.48
N PRO A 473 -21.01 -1.74 10.53
CA PRO A 473 -22.23 -2.20 9.90
C PRO A 473 -21.93 -3.43 9.03
N PHE A 474 -22.77 -4.45 9.15
CA PHE A 474 -22.64 -5.69 8.39
C PHE A 474 -23.93 -5.97 7.65
N TYR A 475 -23.91 -5.82 6.33
CA TYR A 475 -25.08 -6.00 5.49
C TYR A 475 -25.26 -7.47 5.08
N ARG A 476 -26.49 -7.97 5.17
CA ARG A 476 -26.95 -9.24 4.57
C ARG A 476 -28.29 -8.97 3.90
N ASN A 477 -28.42 -9.27 2.61
CA ASN A 477 -29.63 -9.01 1.83
C ASN A 477 -30.16 -7.56 2.00
N LYS A 478 -29.26 -6.57 1.93
CA LYS A 478 -29.53 -5.13 2.17
C LYS A 478 -29.99 -4.75 3.59
N VAL A 479 -30.04 -5.68 4.55
CA VAL A 479 -30.33 -5.37 5.95
C VAL A 479 -29.03 -5.27 6.76
N GLU A 480 -28.84 -4.14 7.43
CA GLU A 480 -27.75 -3.87 8.37
C GLU A 480 -27.92 -4.64 9.69
N SER A 481 -26.84 -5.26 10.16
CA SER A 481 -26.66 -5.64 11.56
C SER A 481 -25.49 -4.85 12.18
N VAL A 482 -25.63 -4.44 13.44
CA VAL A 482 -24.51 -3.89 14.24
C VAL A 482 -23.58 -5.05 14.58
N TYR A 483 -22.49 -5.20 13.83
CA TYR A 483 -21.54 -6.30 14.04
C TYR A 483 -20.36 -5.82 14.88
N CYS A 484 -20.16 -6.44 16.04
CA CYS A 484 -19.14 -6.02 17.00
C CYS A 484 -18.38 -7.20 17.61
N GLU A 485 -17.18 -6.93 18.09
CA GLU A 485 -16.43 -7.85 18.94
C GLU A 485 -17.06 -7.93 20.35
N LYS A 486 -16.77 -9.00 21.11
CA LYS A 486 -17.46 -9.30 22.38
C LYS A 486 -17.04 -8.34 23.51
N GLU A 487 -15.82 -7.84 23.39
CA GLU A 487 -15.02 -7.07 24.33
C GLU A 487 -15.42 -5.58 24.41
N ILE A 488 -16.41 -5.14 23.62
CA ILE A 488 -16.93 -3.76 23.68
C ILE A 488 -17.50 -3.42 25.08
N SER A 489 -17.41 -2.14 25.47
CA SER A 489 -17.80 -1.68 26.81
C SER A 489 -19.30 -1.90 27.11
N ARG A 490 -19.65 -2.10 28.39
CA ARG A 490 -21.06 -2.18 28.82
C ARG A 490 -21.82 -0.87 28.51
N ALA A 491 -21.15 0.27 28.60
CA ALA A 491 -21.71 1.58 28.23
C ALA A 491 -22.05 1.64 26.74
N LEU A 492 -21.19 1.16 25.84
CA LEU A 492 -21.47 1.09 24.41
C LEU A 492 -22.60 0.09 24.09
N LYS A 493 -22.63 -1.07 24.77
CA LYS A 493 -23.74 -2.04 24.66
C LYS A 493 -25.09 -1.41 25.02
N ASN A 494 -25.13 -0.60 26.09
CA ASN A 494 -26.32 0.15 26.47
C ASN A 494 -26.69 1.20 25.41
N LYS A 495 -25.76 2.05 24.99
CA LYS A 495 -26.00 3.09 23.95
C LYS A 495 -26.61 2.51 22.66
N PHE A 496 -26.19 1.33 22.19
CA PHE A 496 -26.85 0.65 21.06
C PHE A 496 -28.25 0.10 21.41
N LYS A 497 -28.44 -0.44 22.63
CA LYS A 497 -29.74 -0.93 23.10
C LYS A 497 -30.77 0.20 23.20
N ASP A 498 -30.38 1.35 23.75
CA ASP A 498 -31.25 2.49 24.03
C ASP A 498 -31.87 3.08 22.75
N ILE A 499 -31.16 2.96 21.62
CA ILE A 499 -31.61 3.37 20.27
C ILE A 499 -32.21 2.21 19.45
N GLY A 500 -32.58 1.11 20.11
CA GLY A 500 -33.28 -0.03 19.52
C GLY A 500 -32.41 -0.95 18.65
N LYS A 501 -31.08 -0.94 18.81
CA LYS A 501 -30.15 -1.70 17.96
C LYS A 501 -29.60 -2.94 18.65
N LYS A 502 -29.91 -4.11 18.10
CA LYS A 502 -29.35 -5.39 18.53
C LYS A 502 -27.95 -5.58 17.96
N ILE A 503 -26.98 -5.77 18.85
CA ILE A 503 -25.61 -6.15 18.49
C ILE A 503 -25.59 -7.64 18.10
N VAL A 504 -24.96 -7.94 16.97
CA VAL A 504 -24.55 -9.28 16.55
C VAL A 504 -23.07 -9.42 16.87
N TYR A 505 -22.73 -10.33 17.78
CA TYR A 505 -21.34 -10.56 18.15
C TYR A 505 -20.57 -11.35 17.10
N ALA A 506 -19.30 -11.01 16.96
CA ALA A 506 -18.37 -11.66 16.06
C ALA A 506 -18.16 -13.15 16.42
N THR A 507 -18.52 -14.04 15.50
CA THR A 507 -18.14 -15.46 15.48
C THR A 507 -16.83 -15.71 14.73
N GLU A 508 -16.55 -14.85 13.76
CA GLU A 508 -15.33 -14.81 12.97
C GLU A 508 -14.48 -13.59 13.38
N ARG A 509 -13.17 -13.66 13.19
CA ARG A 509 -12.28 -12.53 13.50
C ARG A 509 -12.55 -11.34 12.56
N PHE A 510 -12.31 -10.12 13.06
CA PHE A 510 -12.25 -8.89 12.27
C PHE A 510 -11.01 -8.88 11.36
N GLY A 511 -10.89 -7.87 10.49
CA GLY A 511 -9.77 -7.78 9.55
C GLY A 511 -8.46 -7.46 10.27
N GLY A 512 -7.40 -8.23 9.99
CA GLY A 512 -6.07 -8.05 10.58
C GLY A 512 -5.38 -6.81 10.02
N VAL A 513 -5.34 -5.71 10.76
CA VAL A 513 -4.73 -4.44 10.34
C VAL A 513 -3.20 -4.50 10.51
N THR A 514 -2.47 -4.03 9.49
CA THR A 514 -1.04 -3.74 9.61
C THR A 514 -0.80 -2.26 9.32
N ALA A 515 -0.09 -1.58 10.23
CA ALA A 515 0.03 -0.12 10.21
C ALA A 515 1.37 0.37 10.76
N SER A 516 1.88 1.47 10.20
CA SER A 516 2.99 2.24 10.75
C SER A 516 2.69 3.74 10.74
N SER A 517 3.21 4.46 11.74
CA SER A 517 2.97 5.90 11.89
C SER A 517 4.23 6.62 12.39
N THR A 518 4.38 7.87 11.97
CA THR A 518 5.31 8.85 12.54
C THR A 518 4.62 10.16 12.93
N PHE A 519 3.28 10.20 12.91
CA PHE A 519 2.45 11.40 13.19
C PHE A 519 2.88 12.16 14.46
N ARG A 520 3.18 11.43 15.54
CA ARG A 520 3.53 12.01 16.86
C ARG A 520 5.03 12.29 17.03
N LYS A 521 5.79 12.41 15.93
CA LYS A 521 7.27 12.50 15.91
C LYS A 521 7.96 11.32 16.63
N LYS A 522 7.26 10.19 16.72
CA LYS A 522 7.75 8.92 17.26
C LYS A 522 7.34 7.83 16.28
N PRO A 523 8.25 6.90 15.91
CA PRO A 523 7.85 5.74 15.11
C PRO A 523 6.96 4.81 15.95
N GLU A 524 5.78 4.52 15.42
CA GLU A 524 4.84 3.54 15.94
C GLU A 524 4.58 2.49 14.85
N ALA A 525 4.44 1.23 15.23
CA ALA A 525 4.07 0.13 14.34
C ALA A 525 3.07 -0.78 15.07
N ALA A 526 2.12 -1.35 14.33
CA ALA A 526 1.16 -2.30 14.85
C ALA A 526 0.81 -3.34 13.80
N PHE A 527 1.00 -4.62 14.14
CA PHE A 527 0.25 -5.73 13.55
C PHE A 527 -0.96 -6.03 14.44
N ASP A 528 -1.92 -6.81 13.95
CA ASP A 528 -3.15 -7.12 14.67
C ASP A 528 -3.07 -8.51 15.29
N GLU A 529 -3.09 -8.59 16.62
CA GLU A 529 -3.01 -9.83 17.42
C GLU A 529 -4.16 -10.82 17.16
N ARG A 530 -5.21 -10.39 16.44
CA ARG A 530 -6.23 -11.30 15.87
C ARG A 530 -5.66 -12.21 14.78
N ARG A 531 -4.44 -11.96 14.32
CA ARG A 531 -3.64 -12.80 13.43
C ARG A 531 -2.25 -12.97 14.03
N ASP A 532 -1.45 -13.84 13.42
CA ASP A 532 -0.01 -13.77 13.62
C ASP A 532 0.54 -12.52 12.92
N GLY A 533 1.74 -12.11 13.31
CA GLY A 533 2.41 -10.96 12.75
C GLY A 533 3.64 -10.60 13.53
N SER A 534 4.37 -9.62 13.01
CA SER A 534 5.45 -8.97 13.74
C SER A 534 5.76 -7.60 13.14
N VAL A 535 6.54 -6.82 13.88
CA VAL A 535 7.01 -5.49 13.51
C VAL A 535 8.53 -5.43 13.60
N TYR A 536 9.15 -4.69 12.69
CA TYR A 536 10.54 -4.28 12.80
C TYR A 536 10.58 -2.76 12.70
N ILE A 537 11.25 -2.11 13.66
CA ILE A 537 11.51 -0.67 13.68
C ILE A 537 13.02 -0.50 13.78
N ASN A 538 13.63 0.15 12.79
CA ASN A 538 15.03 0.58 12.83
C ASN A 538 15.11 2.08 13.14
N PRO A 539 15.41 2.50 14.38
CA PRO A 539 15.58 3.92 14.72
C PRO A 539 16.86 4.53 14.14
N ASN A 540 17.84 3.70 13.76
CA ASN A 540 19.12 4.11 13.19
C ASN A 540 19.14 3.87 11.67
N SER A 541 18.08 4.31 10.98
CA SER A 541 17.98 4.11 9.54
C SER A 541 18.90 5.06 8.78
N ASN A 542 19.80 4.50 7.98
CA ASN A 542 20.65 5.24 7.05
C ASN A 542 20.09 5.18 5.61
N PHE A 543 18.78 4.95 5.44
CA PHE A 543 18.18 4.89 4.10
C PHE A 543 18.03 6.28 3.50
N GLU A 544 19.09 6.73 2.84
CA GLU A 544 19.14 7.98 2.09
C GLU A 544 19.07 7.73 0.59
N ALA A 545 18.46 8.65 -0.15
CA ALA A 545 18.64 8.72 -1.59
C ALA A 545 20.04 9.30 -1.87
N SER A 546 20.79 8.65 -2.76
CA SER A 546 22.04 9.19 -3.28
C SER A 546 21.76 10.55 -3.94
N VAL A 547 22.33 11.61 -3.37
CA VAL A 547 22.37 12.91 -4.05
C VAL A 547 23.34 12.76 -5.21
N MET A 548 22.82 12.63 -6.43
CA MET A 548 23.62 12.88 -7.61
C MET A 548 24.04 14.36 -7.56
N GLN A 549 25.26 14.62 -7.12
CA GLN A 549 25.91 15.89 -7.43
C GLN A 549 25.94 16.00 -8.95
N SER A 550 25.21 16.97 -9.49
CA SER A 550 25.30 17.33 -10.90
C SER A 550 26.72 17.83 -11.15
N ARG A 551 27.63 16.93 -11.52
CA ARG A 551 28.89 17.33 -12.14
C ARG A 551 28.50 18.14 -13.39
N PRO A 552 28.89 19.41 -13.51
CA PRO A 552 28.77 20.09 -14.79
C PRO A 552 29.64 19.31 -15.77
N GLY A 553 28.99 18.58 -16.69
CA GLY A 553 29.69 17.98 -17.81
C GLY A 553 30.35 19.10 -18.63
N PRO A 554 31.52 18.84 -19.25
CA PRO A 554 32.17 19.85 -20.07
C PRO A 554 31.21 20.33 -21.15
N ILE A 555 31.14 21.65 -21.33
CA ILE A 555 30.31 22.30 -22.35
C ILE A 555 30.75 21.75 -23.71
N ALA A 556 29.89 20.96 -24.35
CA ALA A 556 30.14 20.49 -25.71
C ALA A 556 30.07 21.69 -26.66
N ALA A 557 31.20 22.01 -27.29
CA ALA A 557 31.25 23.04 -28.33
C ALA A 557 30.38 22.63 -29.54
N PRO A 558 29.81 23.59 -30.30
CA PRO A 558 28.95 23.27 -31.44
C PRO A 558 29.71 22.50 -32.53
N ILE A 559 29.21 21.31 -32.88
CA ILE A 559 29.78 20.51 -33.97
C ILE A 559 29.28 21.06 -35.31
N ASN A 560 30.15 21.76 -36.04
CA ASN A 560 29.92 22.09 -37.44
C ASN A 560 29.88 20.80 -38.28
N ARG A 561 28.81 20.63 -39.07
CA ARG A 561 28.67 19.51 -40.01
C ARG A 561 29.34 19.85 -41.34
N THR A 562 30.28 19.01 -41.77
CA THR A 562 30.55 18.76 -43.19
C THR A 562 30.82 17.25 -43.38
N PRO A 563 30.24 16.60 -44.40
CA PRO A 563 30.43 15.17 -44.64
C PRO A 563 31.58 14.89 -45.62
N ASN A 564 32.29 13.77 -45.49
CA ASN A 564 32.61 12.90 -46.62
C ASN A 564 33.29 11.55 -46.26
N SER A 565 33.03 10.56 -47.14
CA SER A 565 33.80 9.33 -47.44
C SER A 565 34.10 8.27 -46.35
N ARG A 566 33.75 7.02 -46.70
CA ARG A 566 34.08 5.71 -46.07
C ARG A 566 35.50 5.23 -46.49
N PRO A 567 35.89 3.96 -46.24
CA PRO A 567 36.21 3.24 -44.99
C PRO A 567 37.66 2.68 -45.02
N ILE A 568 38.08 1.78 -44.07
CA ILE A 568 38.90 0.53 -44.30
C ILE A 568 39.64 -0.02 -43.03
N ILE A 569 39.26 -1.25 -42.62
CA ILE A 569 40.06 -2.46 -42.23
C ILE A 569 41.17 -2.44 -41.12
N SER A 570 40.90 -3.19 -40.02
CA SER A 570 41.83 -4.02 -39.17
C SER A 570 42.99 -3.31 -38.40
N ASN A 571 43.73 -3.91 -37.45
CA ASN A 571 43.78 -5.27 -36.89
C ASN A 571 44.38 -5.28 -35.45
N ARG A 572 43.93 -6.23 -34.62
CA ARG A 572 44.67 -7.12 -33.66
C ARG A 572 45.78 -6.66 -32.68
N GLN A 573 45.75 -7.34 -31.52
CA GLN A 573 46.83 -7.62 -30.54
C GLN A 573 47.35 -6.43 -29.70
N GLY A 574 47.83 -6.59 -28.45
CA GLY A 574 47.86 -7.76 -27.57
C GLY A 574 49.06 -7.73 -26.60
N HIS A 575 48.91 -8.27 -25.38
CA HIS A 575 49.96 -8.50 -24.35
C HIS A 575 50.60 -7.26 -23.66
N SER A 576 51.26 -7.34 -22.50
CA SER A 576 51.05 -8.04 -21.20
C SER A 576 52.24 -7.77 -20.25
N LEU A 577 52.12 -8.02 -18.92
CA LEU A 577 53.22 -8.16 -17.92
C LEU A 577 53.97 -6.84 -17.54
N ASP A 578 54.60 -6.64 -16.38
CA ASP A 578 54.55 -7.29 -15.03
C ASP A 578 55.23 -6.39 -13.95
N HIS A 579 55.32 -6.90 -12.70
CA HIS A 579 56.33 -6.56 -11.65
C HIS A 579 56.22 -5.21 -10.89
N ASP A 580 56.67 -5.07 -9.63
CA ASP A 580 56.81 -6.01 -8.48
C ASP A 580 57.19 -5.25 -7.18
N THR A 581 57.14 -5.90 -6.01
CA THR A 581 57.88 -5.62 -4.74
C THR A 581 57.65 -4.28 -3.96
N ASN A 582 57.94 -4.12 -2.65
CA ASN A 582 57.96 -4.97 -1.43
C ASN A 582 58.23 -4.06 -0.17
N THR A 583 58.24 -4.62 1.07
CA THR A 583 58.90 -4.18 2.34
C THR A 583 58.14 -3.48 3.52
N ASN A 584 57.74 -4.31 4.51
CA ASN A 584 58.01 -4.31 5.98
C ASN A 584 58.22 -3.04 6.87
N ASN A 585 57.34 -2.86 7.89
CA ASN A 585 57.50 -2.91 9.39
C ASN A 585 58.70 -2.22 10.16
N PRO A 586 58.70 -2.05 11.53
CA PRO A 586 57.62 -1.98 12.57
C PRO A 586 57.84 -0.99 13.80
N ALA A 587 56.89 -0.98 14.77
CA ALA A 587 57.08 -1.11 16.25
C ALA A 587 56.95 0.05 17.32
N VAL A 588 56.50 -0.38 18.52
CA VAL A 588 56.69 0.09 19.94
C VAL A 588 55.70 1.08 20.65
N TRP A 589 55.47 0.80 21.95
CA TRP A 589 54.62 1.40 23.04
C TRP A 589 55.44 2.42 23.92
N PRO A 590 55.11 2.91 25.17
CA PRO A 590 54.06 2.53 26.16
C PRO A 590 53.40 3.58 27.14
N SER A 591 52.25 3.18 27.73
CA SER A 591 51.85 3.22 29.18
C SER A 591 51.67 4.50 30.08
N LEU A 592 50.82 4.30 31.13
CA LEU A 592 50.63 5.02 32.42
C LEU A 592 49.78 6.34 32.41
N GLY A 593 48.93 6.65 33.41
CA GLY A 593 48.57 5.97 34.67
C GLY A 593 47.30 6.52 35.36
N PHE A 594 46.87 5.92 36.48
CA PHE A 594 45.61 6.20 37.23
C PHE A 594 45.73 7.31 38.30
N VAL A 595 44.64 8.06 38.57
CA VAL A 595 44.25 8.55 39.92
C VAL A 595 42.72 8.60 40.06
N LYS A 596 42.17 8.19 41.23
CA LYS A 596 40.76 8.38 41.68
C LYS A 596 40.70 9.48 42.75
N VAL A 597 39.66 10.34 42.73
CA VAL A 597 39.09 10.98 43.95
C VAL A 597 37.56 11.10 43.81
N PHE A 598 36.82 11.03 44.92
CA PHE A 598 35.34 10.97 45.03
C PHE A 598 34.75 12.31 45.57
N PRO A 599 33.44 12.48 45.88
CA PRO A 599 32.70 13.73 45.61
C PRO A 599 32.46 14.60 46.87
N PRO A 600 31.61 15.64 46.75
CA PRO A 600 30.40 15.60 47.59
C PRO A 600 29.07 15.96 46.88
N ARG A 601 27.96 15.66 47.55
CA ARG A 601 26.56 16.01 47.20
C ARG A 601 26.18 17.40 47.75
N LEU A 602 25.09 17.98 47.23
CA LEU A 602 23.98 18.73 47.90
C LEU A 602 23.08 19.34 46.76
N THR A 603 21.81 18.95 46.60
CA THR A 603 20.56 19.63 47.08
C THR A 603 20.44 21.13 46.75
N SER A 604 19.31 21.74 46.38
CA SER A 604 17.96 21.27 45.96
C SER A 604 17.10 22.49 45.55
N ASN A 605 16.06 22.29 44.72
CA ASN A 605 14.82 23.08 44.61
C ASN A 605 14.80 24.52 44.00
N THR A 606 13.82 24.72 43.09
CA THR A 606 12.98 25.93 42.85
C THR A 606 13.64 27.25 42.40
N ALA A 607 13.00 28.14 41.61
CA ALA A 607 11.85 28.06 40.69
C ALA A 607 11.81 29.34 39.81
N SER A 608 11.03 29.31 38.72
CA SER A 608 10.43 30.45 37.96
C SER A 608 11.20 31.76 37.69
N ALA A 609 11.50 31.95 36.39
CA ALA A 609 10.99 33.03 35.51
C ALA A 609 11.40 34.52 35.67
N LEU A 610 11.77 35.10 34.50
CA LEU A 610 11.77 36.55 34.13
C LEU A 610 12.70 37.47 34.96
N LEU A 611 13.71 38.16 34.38
CA LEU A 611 13.55 39.18 33.34
C LEU A 611 14.90 39.55 32.63
N ARG A 612 14.74 40.22 31.48
CA ARG A 612 15.70 40.71 30.46
C ARG A 612 16.89 41.57 30.92
N MET A 613 18.02 41.41 30.21
CA MET A 613 18.83 42.50 29.59
C MET A 613 19.03 42.08 28.10
N VAL A 614 18.94 42.87 27.01
CA VAL A 614 19.49 44.22 26.68
C VAL A 614 21.03 44.14 26.60
N LEU A 615 21.76 44.42 25.50
CA LEU A 615 21.65 45.28 24.29
C LEU A 615 22.43 44.56 23.13
N LEU A 616 22.01 44.42 21.87
CA LEU A 616 21.85 45.35 20.73
C LEU A 616 23.14 46.02 20.14
N ALA A 617 23.49 45.64 18.90
CA ALA A 617 24.26 46.39 17.89
C ALA A 617 23.87 45.84 16.49
N VAL A 618 23.16 46.56 15.59
CA VAL A 618 23.64 47.62 14.65
C VAL A 618 24.44 46.99 13.48
N THR A 619 24.16 47.20 12.18
CA THR A 619 23.41 48.23 11.42
C THR A 619 22.64 47.66 10.21
N ALA A 620 21.59 48.37 9.77
CA ALA A 620 21.22 48.52 8.36
C ALA A 620 20.81 49.99 8.10
N PRO A 621 21.17 50.56 6.94
CA PRO A 621 20.34 51.57 6.25
C PRO A 621 20.35 51.36 4.71
N MET A 622 19.58 52.01 3.83
CA MET A 622 18.35 52.86 3.80
C MET A 622 17.99 53.03 2.28
N SER A 623 16.82 53.46 1.80
CA SER A 623 15.42 53.48 2.31
C SER A 623 14.49 54.08 1.24
N SER A 624 13.17 53.77 1.30
CA SER A 624 12.05 54.68 0.86
C SER A 624 11.86 54.86 -0.67
N LEU A 625 10.71 55.21 -1.27
CA LEU A 625 9.27 55.46 -0.92
C LEU A 625 8.43 54.86 -2.09
N LYS A 626 7.11 55.00 -2.31
CA LYS A 626 6.00 55.84 -1.79
C LYS A 626 4.67 55.05 -1.83
N ILE A 627 3.51 55.72 -1.85
CA ILE A 627 2.14 55.14 -1.91
C ILE A 627 1.33 55.88 -2.98
N SER A 628 0.49 55.20 -3.78
CA SER A 628 -0.79 55.78 -4.26
C SER A 628 -1.81 54.71 -4.71
N ARG A 629 -3.07 55.14 -4.79
CA ARG A 629 -4.35 54.39 -4.85
C ARG A 629 -4.56 53.57 -6.13
N GLY A 630 -5.43 52.56 -6.03
CA GLY A 630 -5.75 51.59 -7.08
C GLY A 630 -6.80 51.98 -8.13
N VAL A 631 -7.19 50.99 -8.94
CA VAL A 631 -8.39 50.91 -9.80
C VAL A 631 -8.65 49.42 -10.15
N ARG A 632 -9.81 49.10 -10.72
CA ARG A 632 -10.40 47.75 -10.89
C ARG A 632 -9.84 46.91 -12.07
N SER A 633 -10.11 45.61 -11.97
CA SER A 633 -10.53 44.65 -13.03
C SER A 633 -9.65 44.43 -14.27
N SER A 634 -9.25 43.16 -14.47
CA SER A 634 -9.53 42.42 -15.71
C SER A 634 -9.46 40.90 -15.45
N GLU A 635 -10.37 40.16 -16.06
CA GLU A 635 -10.31 38.70 -16.15
C GLU A 635 -9.25 38.28 -17.17
N TYR A 636 -8.60 37.13 -16.97
CA TYR A 636 -7.89 36.44 -18.05
C TYR A 636 -8.34 34.98 -18.11
N ARG A 637 -9.16 34.67 -19.13
CA ARG A 637 -9.33 33.31 -19.63
C ARG A 637 -8.06 32.91 -20.37
N ILE A 638 -7.53 31.73 -20.08
CA ILE A 638 -6.57 31.07 -20.96
C ILE A 638 -7.37 30.22 -21.94
N VAL A 639 -7.37 30.61 -23.20
CA VAL A 639 -7.82 29.77 -24.33
C VAL A 639 -6.61 28.95 -24.79
N ALA A 640 -6.83 27.69 -25.12
CA ALA A 640 -5.81 26.83 -25.70
C ALA A 640 -5.98 26.83 -27.23
N ASP A 641 -4.95 27.27 -27.95
CA ASP A 641 -4.88 27.08 -29.39
C ASP A 641 -4.36 25.67 -29.72
N VAL A 642 -4.98 25.08 -30.73
CA VAL A 642 -4.61 23.80 -31.35
C VAL A 642 -4.37 24.09 -32.82
N GLU A 643 -3.13 23.91 -33.30
CA GLU A 643 -2.82 23.96 -34.73
C GLU A 643 -2.73 22.53 -35.29
N ASP A 644 -3.59 22.25 -36.27
CA ASP A 644 -3.50 21.12 -37.19
C ASP A 644 -2.56 21.43 -38.35
N CYS A 645 -1.82 20.43 -38.86
CA CYS A 645 -1.90 19.97 -40.27
C CYS A 645 -0.76 19.00 -40.65
N GLY A 646 -1.10 17.94 -41.41
CA GLY A 646 -0.12 16.99 -41.99
C GLY A 646 -0.75 15.69 -42.54
N THR A 647 -1.40 15.76 -43.71
CA THR A 647 -2.06 14.64 -44.42
C THR A 647 -1.09 13.82 -45.29
N PHE A 648 -1.27 12.50 -45.51
CA PHE A 648 -1.99 11.80 -46.61
C PHE A 648 -1.54 10.29 -46.62
N PRO A 649 -2.07 9.34 -47.45
CA PRO A 649 -3.42 8.73 -47.47
C PRO A 649 -3.45 7.16 -47.53
N GLY A 650 -4.65 6.55 -47.52
CA GLY A 650 -4.85 5.27 -48.25
C GLY A 650 -6.01 4.34 -47.82
N LEU A 651 -7.04 4.22 -48.70
CA LEU A 651 -8.05 3.14 -48.80
C LEU A 651 -9.15 3.00 -47.72
N GLY A 652 -10.42 3.11 -48.14
CA GLY A 652 -11.64 2.69 -47.42
C GLY A 652 -12.38 1.59 -48.21
N PRO A 653 -13.73 1.60 -48.34
CA PRO A 653 -14.78 2.12 -47.44
C PRO A 653 -15.94 1.11 -47.20
N PHE A 654 -16.74 1.25 -46.14
CA PHE A 654 -18.10 0.65 -46.11
C PHE A 654 -19.10 1.40 -45.18
N GLY A 655 -20.17 1.90 -45.80
CA GLY A 655 -21.57 1.92 -45.31
C GLY A 655 -21.91 2.42 -43.90
N VAL A 656 -22.47 3.64 -43.81
CA VAL A 656 -23.38 4.09 -42.73
C VAL A 656 -24.84 3.88 -43.20
N PRO A 657 -25.86 3.86 -42.31
CA PRO A 657 -26.51 5.11 -41.94
C PRO A 657 -26.87 5.26 -40.44
N VAL A 658 -26.81 6.51 -39.98
CA VAL A 658 -27.27 6.97 -38.66
C VAL A 658 -28.79 7.10 -38.63
N SER A 659 -29.42 6.87 -37.48
CA SER A 659 -30.72 7.47 -37.17
C SER A 659 -30.60 8.40 -35.96
N SER A 660 -31.15 9.61 -36.10
CA SER A 660 -31.13 10.66 -35.11
C SER A 660 -32.47 10.75 -34.38
N LYS A 661 -32.44 10.91 -33.05
CA LYS A 661 -33.53 11.55 -32.30
C LYS A 661 -32.95 12.44 -31.21
N SER A 662 -33.20 13.74 -31.37
CA SER A 662 -33.12 14.76 -30.34
C SER A 662 -34.23 14.59 -29.30
N PHE A 663 -34.01 15.06 -28.07
CA PHE A 663 -34.91 16.00 -27.37
C PHE A 663 -34.26 16.49 -26.07
N ASN A 664 -34.32 17.83 -25.87
CA ASN A 664 -34.13 18.64 -24.65
C ASN A 664 -33.09 18.20 -23.60
#